data_AF-A0A3D8Y3V2-F1
#
_entry.id   AF-A0A3D8Y3V2-F1
#
_cell.length_a   1.000
_cell.length_b   1.000
_cell.length_c   1.000
_cell.angle_alpha   90.00
_cell.angle_beta   90.00
_cell.angle_gamma   90.00
#
_symmetry.space_group_name_H-M   'P 1'
#
loop_
_entity.id
_entity.type
_entity.pdbx_description
1 polymer ?
#
loop_
_entity_poly.entity_id
_entity_poly.type
_entity_poly.pdbx_seq_one_letter_code
_entity_poly.pdbx_strand_id
1 'polypeptide(L)'
;MRTILLIFNLFVYSCLLAQKDAHLVDPAMADLSTEDISRIEMHRHEKQISARSMASLASSNFDVKYYRGEWEVDPEVNYIKGKLTAYYVMTTAGNSISFDLSGALAVSQVTQRSTTLSSIQSGDELQITFPSNVPAGTLDSVSITYEGAPVSSGNGSFVLRTHGSPAVPVMWTLSEPFGSRDWWPCKNGLDDKADNGIDIFITHPAAYKAAANGVLKSETAVAGNKVVTHWQHKYAIASYLVCFAVTNYTVFNNSVTIGSAQLPMQTHCYPESLAAFQAGTQNTLDGLQLFSNWFGTYPFMNEKYGHVQFGWNGGMEHQTSSFMFNLSENLVMHELAHQWFGNKITCGSWEDIWLNEGFATHLASMYMEHKYPSDTRTRRQGEINLITNSAGGSVRVDDVSNVSHIFSSRLSYYKGSHLLYMLRWILGDQVFFNAVRNYIDDPSLVFHFARTQHLKAHLEAASGKDLTYFFDQWFTGQGYPSYQLEWSPTGSSVQFKLSQTTSHSSVSFFQLPVPVLFRNATTGQEKLVVANHTSNGQTFTENLGFAAETAVIDPDYWLITRNNTVTKVDTPLPVVFTYLKANCGLEGVALNWGTASEVNADYFEIEKSNDGISWEAIGVVKAAGSTTLAQNYAFTNLYSGQLTYYRIAEHADDGKVMYSRILQSDCREALQDLNISPNPVAYMVKVKNGPGNVSIKSYYVYDVSGQVVMKEQNIKDAETKKGNISVSKLKPGLYLLQIETGKGELPRSLKFLKQ
;
A
#
# COMPACT_ATOMS: atom_id res chain seq x y z
N MET A 1 -16.05 -0.04 -60.64
CA MET A 1 -15.96 1.39 -60.23
C MET A 1 -16.78 1.68 -58.96
N ARG A 2 -16.70 0.80 -57.92
CA ARG A 2 -17.38 0.98 -56.62
C ARG A 2 -16.55 0.49 -55.42
N THR A 3 -15.24 0.31 -55.59
CA THR A 3 -14.32 -0.15 -54.53
C THR A 3 -13.17 0.84 -54.27
N ILE A 4 -13.14 1.98 -54.98
CA ILE A 4 -12.10 3.02 -54.83
C ILE A 4 -12.61 4.23 -54.02
N LEU A 5 -13.92 4.33 -53.76
CA LEU A 5 -14.51 5.48 -53.02
C LEU A 5 -14.60 5.29 -51.49
N LEU A 6 -14.33 4.10 -50.95
CA LEU A 6 -14.36 3.86 -49.49
C LEU A 6 -12.99 4.04 -48.79
N ILE A 7 -11.90 4.09 -49.55
CA ILE A 7 -10.55 4.26 -48.97
C ILE A 7 -10.19 5.76 -48.84
N PHE A 8 -10.87 6.65 -49.56
CA PHE A 8 -10.61 8.09 -49.52
C PHE A 8 -11.34 8.84 -48.38
N ASN A 9 -12.39 8.26 -47.78
CA ASN A 9 -13.11 8.89 -46.66
C ASN A 9 -12.59 8.51 -45.26
N LEU A 10 -11.75 7.46 -45.16
CA LEU A 10 -11.10 7.07 -43.90
C LEU A 10 -9.74 7.76 -43.66
N PHE A 11 -9.19 8.44 -44.68
CA PHE A 11 -7.93 9.18 -44.57
C PHE A 11 -8.13 10.70 -44.32
N VAL A 12 -9.33 11.23 -44.56
CA VAL A 12 -9.63 12.67 -44.36
C VAL A 12 -10.18 12.94 -42.96
N TYR A 13 -10.82 11.96 -42.30
CA TYR A 13 -11.29 12.10 -40.92
C TYR A 13 -10.17 12.00 -39.87
N SER A 14 -9.07 11.31 -40.20
CA SER A 14 -7.88 11.17 -39.34
C SER A 14 -6.92 12.38 -39.43
N CYS A 15 -7.10 13.28 -40.41
CA CYS A 15 -6.35 14.54 -40.50
C CYS A 15 -7.12 15.76 -39.96
N LEU A 16 -8.41 15.64 -39.63
CA LEU A 16 -9.24 16.76 -39.14
C LEU A 16 -9.48 16.77 -37.63
N LEU A 17 -8.99 15.77 -36.90
CA LEU A 17 -8.87 15.80 -35.43
C LEU A 17 -7.53 16.37 -34.93
N ALA A 18 -6.65 16.80 -35.84
CA ALA A 18 -5.34 17.38 -35.52
C ALA A 18 -5.32 18.93 -35.49
N GLN A 19 -6.46 19.60 -35.69
CA GLN A 19 -6.55 21.06 -35.65
C GLN A 19 -7.88 21.52 -35.06
N LYS A 20 -8.01 21.47 -33.74
CA LYS A 20 -8.89 22.35 -32.96
C LYS A 20 -8.55 22.21 -31.48
N ASP A 21 -7.51 22.95 -31.08
CA ASP A 21 -7.47 23.81 -29.89
C ASP A 21 -6.05 24.38 -29.79
N ALA A 22 -5.72 25.24 -30.76
CA ALA A 22 -4.52 26.05 -30.73
C ALA A 22 -4.79 27.30 -29.89
N HIS A 23 -4.78 27.14 -28.57
CA HIS A 23 -4.37 28.20 -27.66
C HIS A 23 -2.95 27.89 -27.21
N LEU A 24 -1.98 28.55 -27.86
CA LEU A 24 -0.60 28.82 -27.45
C LEU A 24 -0.08 28.02 -26.23
N VAL A 25 0.39 26.80 -26.45
CA VAL A 25 1.34 26.13 -25.54
C VAL A 25 2.53 25.71 -26.39
N ASP A 26 3.70 26.21 -26.01
CA ASP A 26 4.99 25.76 -26.53
C ASP A 26 5.09 24.23 -26.36
N PRO A 27 5.43 23.43 -27.40
CA PRO A 27 5.68 22.00 -27.25
C PRO A 27 6.67 21.63 -26.13
N ALA A 28 7.53 22.57 -25.71
CA ALA A 28 8.43 22.43 -24.57
C ALA A 28 7.74 22.54 -23.19
N MET A 29 6.43 22.79 -23.13
CA MET A 29 5.64 23.06 -21.92
C MET A 29 4.36 22.22 -21.81
N ALA A 30 4.17 21.20 -22.66
CA ALA A 30 3.04 20.28 -22.49
C ALA A 30 3.20 19.50 -21.18
N ASP A 31 2.20 19.62 -20.29
CA ASP A 31 2.20 18.94 -19.00
C ASP A 31 2.11 17.43 -19.21
N LEU A 32 3.17 16.69 -18.86
CA LEU A 32 3.16 15.23 -19.00
C LEU A 32 2.23 14.64 -17.95
N SER A 33 1.20 13.93 -18.39
CA SER A 33 0.34 13.18 -17.48
C SER A 33 1.11 12.01 -16.86
N THR A 34 0.67 11.48 -15.72
CA THR A 34 1.27 10.27 -15.15
C THR A 34 1.13 9.06 -16.09
N GLU A 35 0.12 9.02 -16.98
CA GLU A 35 0.08 8.02 -18.05
C GLU A 35 1.24 8.18 -19.04
N ASP A 36 1.61 9.41 -19.39
CA ASP A 36 2.76 9.66 -20.25
C ASP A 36 4.05 9.23 -19.57
N ILE A 37 4.26 9.62 -18.30
CA ILE A 37 5.42 9.25 -17.48
C ILE A 37 5.58 7.73 -17.41
N SER A 38 4.55 7.03 -16.91
CA SER A 38 4.59 5.58 -16.76
C SER A 38 4.71 4.84 -18.10
N ARG A 39 4.05 5.29 -19.17
CA ARG A 39 4.18 4.65 -20.50
C ARG A 39 5.62 4.77 -21.02
N ILE A 40 6.25 5.90 -20.77
CA ILE A 40 7.62 6.19 -21.20
C ILE A 40 8.60 5.29 -20.44
N GLU A 41 8.45 5.15 -19.12
CA GLU A 41 9.20 4.22 -18.27
C GLU A 41 8.97 2.76 -18.68
N MET A 42 7.72 2.31 -18.75
CA MET A 42 7.35 0.95 -19.14
C MET A 42 7.96 0.55 -20.50
N HIS A 43 7.84 1.40 -21.52
CA HIS A 43 8.35 1.10 -22.87
C HIS A 43 9.87 0.90 -22.92
N ARG A 44 10.61 1.61 -22.06
CA ARG A 44 12.05 1.42 -21.88
C ARG A 44 12.34 0.06 -21.27
N HIS A 45 11.64 -0.26 -20.19
CA HIS A 45 11.97 -1.43 -19.38
C HIS A 45 11.58 -2.75 -20.05
N GLU A 46 10.47 -2.81 -20.80
CA GLU A 46 10.06 -4.02 -21.56
C GLU A 46 11.14 -4.46 -22.55
N LYS A 47 11.85 -3.49 -23.12
CA LYS A 47 12.93 -3.70 -24.10
C LYS A 47 14.27 -4.09 -23.45
N GLN A 48 14.49 -3.73 -22.18
CA GLN A 48 15.68 -4.13 -21.42
C GLN A 48 15.58 -5.58 -20.93
N ILE A 49 14.38 -6.01 -20.54
CA ILE A 49 14.15 -7.26 -19.81
C ILE A 49 13.90 -8.44 -20.75
N SER A 50 13.33 -8.19 -21.94
CA SER A 50 13.27 -9.19 -23.02
C SER A 50 14.65 -9.68 -23.49
N ALA A 51 15.74 -9.03 -23.09
CA ALA A 51 17.10 -9.37 -23.49
C ALA A 51 17.90 -10.18 -22.45
N ARG A 52 17.63 -10.08 -21.13
CA ARG A 52 18.56 -10.58 -20.07
C ARG A 52 17.89 -10.88 -18.72
N SER A 53 18.59 -11.64 -17.86
CA SER A 53 18.18 -11.96 -16.48
C SER A 53 18.03 -10.70 -15.61
N MET A 54 16.98 -10.69 -14.79
CA MET A 54 16.56 -9.67 -13.83
C MET A 54 17.31 -9.74 -12.49
N ALA A 55 17.92 -10.88 -12.18
CA ALA A 55 18.66 -11.04 -10.94
C ALA A 55 20.08 -10.48 -11.08
N SER A 56 20.55 -9.79 -10.05
CA SER A 56 21.97 -9.46 -9.91
C SER A 56 22.78 -10.75 -9.87
N LEU A 57 23.89 -10.74 -10.63
CA LEU A 57 24.91 -11.78 -10.64
C LEU A 57 26.03 -11.49 -9.64
N ALA A 58 25.99 -10.33 -8.99
CA ALA A 58 26.96 -10.00 -7.95
C ALA A 58 26.78 -10.91 -6.73
N SER A 59 27.88 -11.23 -6.07
CA SER A 59 27.85 -12.13 -4.92
C SER A 59 27.38 -11.39 -3.66
N SER A 60 26.65 -12.09 -2.78
CA SER A 60 26.09 -11.52 -1.54
C SER A 60 27.08 -11.47 -0.36
N ASN A 61 28.30 -11.97 -0.54
CA ASN A 61 29.31 -12.10 0.52
C ASN A 61 30.12 -10.81 0.78
N PHE A 62 29.73 -9.68 0.19
CA PHE A 62 30.30 -8.37 0.45
C PHE A 62 29.25 -7.26 0.36
N ASP A 63 29.54 -6.17 1.05
CA ASP A 63 28.69 -5.00 1.23
C ASP A 63 29.53 -3.76 0.87
N VAL A 64 29.08 -3.01 -0.13
CA VAL A 64 29.84 -1.88 -0.66
C VAL A 64 29.65 -0.66 0.23
N LYS A 65 30.77 -0.06 0.64
CA LYS A 65 30.78 1.14 1.48
C LYS A 65 30.99 2.41 0.69
N TYR A 66 31.70 2.33 -0.44
CA TYR A 66 32.05 3.51 -1.22
C TYR A 66 32.51 3.13 -2.62
N TYR A 67 32.19 3.97 -3.60
CA TYR A 67 32.73 3.86 -4.95
C TYR A 67 33.59 5.07 -5.31
N ARG A 68 34.64 4.82 -6.10
CA ARG A 68 35.32 5.85 -6.88
C ARG A 68 35.28 5.45 -8.34
N GLY A 69 34.45 6.12 -9.12
CA GLY A 69 34.30 5.92 -10.55
C GLY A 69 35.15 6.92 -11.34
N GLU A 70 35.99 6.42 -12.23
CA GLU A 70 36.76 7.23 -13.17
C GLU A 70 36.37 6.81 -14.58
N TRP A 71 35.76 7.71 -15.34
CA TRP A 71 35.26 7.44 -16.68
C TRP A 71 35.80 8.44 -17.68
N GLU A 72 36.32 7.95 -18.79
CA GLU A 72 36.65 8.75 -19.96
C GLU A 72 35.64 8.47 -21.06
N VAL A 73 34.99 9.53 -21.53
CA VAL A 73 33.92 9.48 -22.52
C VAL A 73 34.01 10.66 -23.48
N ASP A 74 33.50 10.45 -24.70
CA ASP A 74 33.32 11.48 -25.70
C ASP A 74 31.88 11.35 -26.23
N PRO A 75 31.02 12.40 -26.13
CA PRO A 75 29.65 12.31 -26.60
C PRO A 75 29.52 12.03 -28.12
N GLU A 76 30.59 12.16 -28.90
CA GLU A 76 30.64 11.77 -30.32
C GLU A 76 30.94 10.29 -30.54
N VAL A 77 31.43 9.56 -29.53
CA VAL A 77 31.94 8.19 -29.67
C VAL A 77 31.24 7.26 -28.68
N ASN A 78 30.56 6.22 -29.18
CA ASN A 78 29.92 5.21 -28.33
C ASN A 78 30.96 4.28 -27.69
N TYR A 79 31.70 4.79 -26.71
CA TYR A 79 32.78 4.09 -26.04
C TYR A 79 33.01 4.66 -24.65
N ILE A 80 33.35 3.80 -23.70
CA ILE A 80 33.75 4.19 -22.35
C ILE A 80 35.06 3.51 -21.98
N LYS A 81 35.96 4.26 -21.36
CA LYS A 81 37.07 3.70 -20.58
C LYS A 81 36.80 3.97 -19.11
N GLY A 82 36.77 2.92 -18.33
CA GLY A 82 36.41 2.99 -16.92
C GLY A 82 37.49 2.43 -16.02
N LYS A 83 37.64 3.06 -14.86
CA LYS A 83 38.27 2.48 -13.70
C LYS A 83 37.36 2.68 -12.50
N LEU A 84 36.77 1.60 -12.02
CA LEU A 84 36.01 1.61 -10.79
C LEU A 84 36.87 1.11 -9.64
N THR A 85 36.91 1.85 -8.53
CA THR A 85 37.38 1.30 -7.25
C THR A 85 36.21 1.15 -6.30
N ALA A 86 35.92 -0.08 -5.90
CA ALA A 86 34.90 -0.40 -4.89
C ALA A 86 35.58 -0.66 -3.56
N TYR A 87 35.17 0.06 -2.52
CA TYR A 87 35.55 -0.20 -1.13
C TYR A 87 34.41 -0.94 -0.47
N TYR A 88 34.71 -2.09 0.14
CA TYR A 88 33.68 -3.00 0.63
C TYR A 88 34.10 -3.66 1.94
N VAL A 89 33.10 -4.15 2.67
CA VAL A 89 33.28 -5.05 3.81
C VAL A 89 32.83 -6.45 3.40
N MET A 90 33.64 -7.47 3.65
CA MET A 90 33.21 -8.86 3.47
C MET A 90 32.15 -9.20 4.52
N THR A 91 30.95 -9.59 4.11
CA THR A 91 29.85 -9.98 5.03
C THR A 91 29.98 -11.44 5.44
N THR A 92 30.50 -12.29 4.54
CA THR A 92 30.80 -13.70 4.78
C THR A 92 32.21 -14.00 4.31
N ALA A 93 32.96 -14.79 5.07
CA ALA A 93 34.33 -15.15 4.69
C ALA A 93 34.34 -15.90 3.36
N GLY A 94 35.30 -15.58 2.49
CA GLY A 94 35.41 -16.22 1.17
C GLY A 94 36.68 -15.82 0.43
N ASN A 95 36.95 -16.53 -0.67
CA ASN A 95 38.12 -16.30 -1.52
C ASN A 95 37.76 -15.64 -2.87
N SER A 96 36.51 -15.22 -3.08
CA SER A 96 36.10 -14.50 -4.27
C SER A 96 34.94 -13.55 -3.99
N ILE A 97 34.78 -12.55 -4.86
CA ILE A 97 33.58 -11.72 -4.99
C ILE A 97 33.21 -11.62 -6.47
N SER A 98 31.93 -11.39 -6.78
CA SER A 98 31.46 -11.15 -8.15
C SER A 98 30.76 -9.79 -8.24
N PHE A 99 30.95 -9.10 -9.37
CA PHE A 99 30.21 -7.90 -9.76
C PHE A 99 29.37 -8.18 -11.00
N ASP A 100 28.24 -7.47 -11.15
CA ASP A 100 27.57 -7.35 -12.44
C ASP A 100 28.38 -6.43 -13.36
N LEU A 101 28.76 -6.92 -14.54
CA LEU A 101 29.39 -6.12 -15.59
C LEU A 101 29.13 -6.77 -16.94
N SER A 102 28.53 -6.02 -17.86
CA SER A 102 28.22 -6.52 -19.19
C SER A 102 29.45 -7.07 -19.92
N GLY A 103 29.29 -8.25 -20.55
CA GLY A 103 30.36 -8.90 -21.31
C GLY A 103 30.87 -8.13 -22.53
N ALA A 104 30.22 -7.04 -22.93
CA ALA A 104 30.73 -6.14 -23.98
C ALA A 104 31.82 -5.18 -23.48
N LEU A 105 31.99 -5.07 -22.17
CA LEU A 105 33.01 -4.25 -21.53
C LEU A 105 34.16 -5.15 -21.09
N ALA A 106 35.27 -5.09 -21.82
CA ALA A 106 36.42 -5.92 -21.59
C ALA A 106 37.18 -5.45 -20.35
N VAL A 107 37.35 -6.34 -19.38
CA VAL A 107 38.18 -6.08 -18.19
C VAL A 107 39.64 -6.33 -18.53
N SER A 108 40.46 -5.28 -18.44
CA SER A 108 41.90 -5.36 -18.73
C SER A 108 42.73 -5.64 -17.48
N GLN A 109 42.27 -5.19 -16.32
CA GLN A 109 42.99 -5.38 -15.06
C GLN A 109 42.06 -5.33 -13.85
N VAL A 110 42.29 -6.24 -12.89
CA VAL A 110 41.73 -6.14 -11.53
C VAL A 110 42.89 -6.12 -10.53
N THR A 111 42.84 -5.18 -9.59
CA THR A 111 43.84 -5.08 -8.52
C THR A 111 43.17 -4.98 -7.15
N GLN A 112 43.78 -5.59 -6.14
CA GLN A 112 43.53 -5.30 -4.72
C GLN A 112 44.71 -4.49 -4.22
N ARG A 113 44.49 -3.21 -3.94
CA ARG A 113 45.55 -2.22 -3.68
C ARG A 113 46.53 -2.16 -4.87
N SER A 114 47.72 -2.74 -4.74
CA SER A 114 48.73 -2.81 -5.80
C SER A 114 48.95 -4.23 -6.34
N THR A 115 48.20 -5.22 -5.84
CA THR A 115 48.35 -6.63 -6.23
C THR A 115 47.34 -6.96 -7.33
N THR A 116 47.82 -7.43 -8.48
CA THR A 116 46.95 -7.93 -9.56
C THR A 116 46.24 -9.19 -9.10
N LEU A 117 44.92 -9.25 -9.31
CA LEU A 117 44.09 -10.40 -9.02
C LEU A 117 43.75 -11.18 -10.29
N SER A 118 43.43 -12.46 -10.12
CA SER A 118 42.80 -13.24 -11.19
C SER A 118 41.32 -12.89 -11.26
N SER A 119 40.81 -12.67 -12.47
CA SER A 119 39.39 -12.42 -12.71
C SER A 119 38.91 -13.19 -13.93
N ILE A 120 37.67 -13.65 -13.89
CA ILE A 120 37.00 -14.33 -14.99
C ILE A 120 35.71 -13.57 -15.27
N GLN A 121 35.52 -13.16 -16.53
CA GLN A 121 34.27 -12.58 -16.99
C GLN A 121 33.49 -13.64 -17.76
N SER A 122 32.29 -13.97 -17.30
CA SER A 122 31.41 -14.98 -17.88
C SER A 122 30.03 -14.39 -18.13
N GLY A 123 29.74 -14.03 -19.38
CA GLY A 123 28.52 -13.28 -19.71
C GLY A 123 28.56 -11.91 -19.05
N ASP A 124 27.58 -11.64 -18.18
CA ASP A 124 27.45 -10.35 -17.47
C ASP A 124 27.96 -10.41 -16.01
N GLU A 125 28.67 -11.47 -15.64
CA GLU A 125 29.29 -11.64 -14.31
C GLU A 125 30.82 -11.45 -14.42
N LEU A 126 31.38 -10.62 -13.55
CA LEU A 126 32.82 -10.51 -13.31
C LEU A 126 33.18 -11.11 -11.95
N GLN A 127 33.72 -12.33 -11.96
CA GLN A 127 34.23 -12.99 -10.76
C GLN A 127 35.68 -12.61 -10.52
N ILE A 128 36.01 -12.20 -9.30
CA ILE A 128 37.35 -11.80 -8.85
C ILE A 128 37.80 -12.77 -7.76
N THR A 129 38.97 -13.40 -7.92
CA THR A 129 39.51 -14.39 -6.98
C THR A 129 40.67 -13.80 -6.18
N PHE A 130 40.61 -13.93 -4.86
CA PHE A 130 41.67 -13.52 -3.93
C PHE A 130 42.70 -14.64 -3.74
N PRO A 131 44.00 -14.31 -3.50
CA PRO A 131 45.04 -15.32 -3.29
C PRO A 131 44.85 -16.18 -2.04
N SER A 132 44.07 -15.69 -1.09
CA SER A 132 43.77 -16.34 0.19
C SER A 132 42.36 -15.96 0.65
N ASN A 133 41.78 -16.78 1.53
CA ASN A 133 40.48 -16.51 2.11
C ASN A 133 40.47 -15.17 2.87
N VAL A 134 39.50 -14.30 2.56
CA VAL A 134 39.27 -13.03 3.23
C VAL A 134 38.22 -13.23 4.33
N PRO A 135 38.54 -12.96 5.61
CA PRO A 135 37.58 -13.10 6.70
C PRO A 135 36.38 -12.15 6.59
N ALA A 136 35.23 -12.54 7.13
CA ALA A 136 34.10 -11.63 7.35
C ALA A 136 34.52 -10.46 8.26
N GLY A 137 33.95 -9.27 8.00
CA GLY A 137 34.30 -8.01 8.67
C GLY A 137 35.54 -7.31 8.11
N THR A 138 36.23 -7.89 7.12
CA THR A 138 37.40 -7.24 6.51
C THR A 138 36.96 -6.09 5.60
N LEU A 139 37.41 -4.87 5.90
CA LEU A 139 37.32 -3.72 5.00
C LEU A 139 38.48 -3.77 4.01
N ASP A 140 38.18 -3.76 2.71
CA ASP A 140 39.18 -3.73 1.65
C ASP A 140 38.65 -3.03 0.40
N SER A 141 39.43 -3.06 -0.68
CA SER A 141 39.06 -2.49 -1.97
C SER A 141 39.55 -3.34 -3.14
N VAL A 142 38.81 -3.25 -4.25
CA VAL A 142 39.25 -3.72 -5.57
C VAL A 142 39.10 -2.59 -6.59
N SER A 143 40.10 -2.44 -7.46
CA SER A 143 40.04 -1.56 -8.63
C SER A 143 39.93 -2.41 -9.90
N ILE A 144 38.92 -2.12 -10.71
CA ILE A 144 38.57 -2.79 -11.95
C ILE A 144 38.76 -1.79 -13.09
N THR A 145 39.71 -2.06 -13.99
CA THR A 145 39.93 -1.29 -15.21
C THR A 145 39.28 -2.03 -16.37
N TYR A 146 38.45 -1.33 -17.13
CA TYR A 146 37.66 -1.90 -18.20
C TYR A 146 37.43 -0.88 -19.33
N GLU A 147 37.11 -1.36 -20.52
CA GLU A 147 36.72 -0.50 -21.63
C GLU A 147 35.86 -1.24 -22.65
N GLY A 148 35.14 -0.49 -23.47
CA GLY A 148 34.34 -1.06 -24.53
C GLY A 148 33.25 -0.10 -25.01
N ALA A 149 32.47 -0.55 -25.98
CA ALA A 149 31.21 0.08 -26.30
C ALA A 149 30.15 -0.45 -25.32
N PRO A 150 29.56 0.39 -24.45
CA PRO A 150 28.47 -0.04 -23.59
C PRO A 150 27.38 -0.73 -24.40
N VAL A 151 26.81 -1.80 -23.84
CA VAL A 151 25.68 -2.43 -24.50
C VAL A 151 24.55 -1.42 -24.44
N SER A 152 24.03 -1.07 -25.61
CA SER A 152 22.74 -0.39 -25.71
C SER A 152 21.61 -1.39 -25.41
N SER A 153 21.72 -2.13 -24.30
CA SER A 153 20.77 -3.16 -23.92
C SER A 153 19.47 -2.44 -23.60
N GLY A 154 18.46 -2.66 -24.44
CA GLY A 154 17.19 -1.92 -24.41
C GLY A 154 17.23 -0.45 -24.87
N ASN A 155 18.28 0.03 -25.56
CA ASN A 155 18.37 1.38 -26.12
C ASN A 155 18.24 2.57 -25.13
N GLY A 156 18.59 2.39 -23.84
CA GLY A 156 18.34 3.42 -22.83
C GLY A 156 19.38 3.63 -21.71
N SER A 157 20.23 2.66 -21.38
CA SER A 157 21.10 2.77 -20.17
C SER A 157 22.33 3.65 -20.35
N PHE A 158 22.87 3.69 -21.56
CA PHE A 158 23.95 4.56 -22.00
C PHE A 158 23.65 5.02 -23.42
N VAL A 159 23.35 6.30 -23.61
CA VAL A 159 22.73 6.78 -24.85
C VAL A 159 23.51 7.93 -25.44
N LEU A 160 23.74 7.84 -26.76
CA LEU A 160 24.25 8.93 -27.58
C LEU A 160 23.15 9.43 -28.52
N ARG A 161 22.92 10.73 -28.52
CA ARG A 161 21.96 11.44 -29.37
C ARG A 161 22.54 12.79 -29.77
N THR A 162 21.71 13.59 -30.43
CA THR A 162 21.99 15.00 -30.68
C THR A 162 20.83 15.87 -30.18
N HIS A 163 21.11 17.15 -29.93
CA HIS A 163 20.12 18.17 -29.63
C HIS A 163 20.43 19.47 -30.39
N GLY A 164 19.50 20.41 -30.39
CA GLY A 164 19.68 21.72 -31.02
C GLY A 164 19.77 21.71 -32.55
N SER A 165 19.90 22.91 -33.10
CA SER A 165 20.17 23.16 -34.52
C SER A 165 21.22 24.28 -34.64
N PRO A 166 22.45 24.00 -35.13
CA PRO A 166 22.92 22.71 -35.63
C PRO A 166 22.98 21.63 -34.54
N ALA A 167 22.92 20.37 -34.96
CA ALA A 167 22.93 19.22 -34.07
C ALA A 167 24.23 19.15 -33.26
N VAL A 168 24.12 19.10 -31.93
CA VAL A 168 25.23 18.93 -30.98
C VAL A 168 25.12 17.57 -30.31
N PRO A 169 26.22 16.79 -30.22
CA PRO A 169 26.21 15.46 -29.60
C PRO A 169 25.96 15.55 -28.09
N VAL A 170 25.14 14.64 -27.58
CA VAL A 170 24.89 14.47 -26.14
C VAL A 170 24.98 13.00 -25.76
N MET A 171 25.61 12.74 -24.62
CA MET A 171 25.67 11.45 -23.96
C MET A 171 25.03 11.50 -22.58
N TRP A 172 24.27 10.48 -22.19
CA TRP A 172 23.68 10.37 -20.86
C TRP A 172 23.45 8.91 -20.44
N THR A 173 23.43 8.68 -19.13
CA THR A 173 23.14 7.36 -18.52
C THR A 173 21.77 7.33 -17.86
N LEU A 174 21.15 6.16 -17.78
CA LEU A 174 19.80 6.00 -17.22
C LEU A 174 19.56 4.53 -16.82
N SER A 175 19.79 4.21 -15.55
CA SER A 175 20.14 2.83 -15.15
C SER A 175 19.00 1.99 -14.54
N GLU A 176 17.86 2.56 -14.16
CA GLU A 176 16.72 1.75 -13.69
C GLU A 176 16.16 0.80 -14.76
N PRO A 177 15.64 -0.38 -14.41
CA PRO A 177 15.85 -1.12 -13.16
C PRO A 177 17.18 -1.88 -13.12
N PHE A 178 17.81 -2.18 -14.27
CA PHE A 178 18.97 -3.09 -14.36
C PHE A 178 20.09 -2.64 -15.31
N GLY A 179 20.08 -1.38 -15.74
CA GLY A 179 21.00 -0.81 -16.71
C GLY A 179 22.37 -0.40 -16.15
N SER A 180 22.61 -0.42 -14.84
CA SER A 180 23.90 0.01 -14.27
C SER A 180 25.05 -0.83 -14.81
N ARG A 181 24.89 -2.15 -14.85
CA ARG A 181 25.92 -3.09 -15.34
C ARG A 181 26.32 -2.90 -16.81
N ASP A 182 25.52 -2.17 -17.59
CA ASP A 182 25.78 -1.97 -19.03
C ASP A 182 26.94 -1.01 -19.29
N TRP A 183 27.30 -0.17 -18.30
CA TRP A 183 28.35 0.84 -18.44
C TRP A 183 29.36 0.86 -17.28
N TRP A 184 29.08 0.21 -16.14
CA TRP A 184 30.04 0.08 -15.04
C TRP A 184 29.86 -1.16 -14.15
N PRO A 185 30.93 -1.68 -13.52
CA PRO A 185 30.84 -2.83 -12.62
C PRO A 185 30.07 -2.45 -11.36
N CYS A 186 29.05 -3.19 -10.96
CA CYS A 186 28.26 -2.82 -9.78
C CYS A 186 27.57 -4.02 -9.13
N LYS A 187 26.88 -3.77 -8.00
CA LYS A 187 25.82 -4.67 -7.52
C LYS A 187 24.51 -4.13 -8.06
N ASN A 188 24.01 -4.75 -9.12
CA ASN A 188 22.89 -4.23 -9.93
C ASN A 188 21.50 -4.56 -9.34
N GLY A 189 21.45 -5.01 -8.07
CA GLY A 189 20.23 -5.40 -7.36
C GLY A 189 19.66 -4.29 -6.48
N LEU A 190 18.52 -4.60 -5.83
CA LEU A 190 17.86 -3.75 -4.82
C LEU A 190 18.20 -4.22 -3.39
N ASP A 191 19.45 -4.64 -3.18
CA ASP A 191 19.92 -5.27 -1.95
C ASP A 191 21.22 -4.64 -1.39
N ASP A 192 21.80 -3.65 -2.08
CA ASP A 192 22.97 -2.93 -1.61
C ASP A 192 22.96 -1.45 -2.02
N LYS A 193 23.49 -0.60 -1.15
CA LYS A 193 23.79 0.81 -1.43
C LYS A 193 25.20 1.10 -0.96
N ALA A 194 25.93 1.92 -1.72
CA ALA A 194 27.23 2.40 -1.25
C ALA A 194 27.02 3.41 -0.12
N ASP A 195 27.13 2.96 1.14
CA ASP A 195 26.77 3.74 2.36
C ASP A 195 27.37 5.15 2.41
N ASN A 196 28.61 5.31 1.96
CA ASN A 196 29.37 6.56 2.02
C ASN A 196 29.44 7.27 0.64
N GLY A 197 28.52 6.91 -0.27
CA GLY A 197 28.36 7.56 -1.57
C GLY A 197 29.42 7.19 -2.60
N ILE A 198 29.73 8.14 -3.48
CA ILE A 198 30.56 7.97 -4.66
C ILE A 198 31.29 9.26 -5.06
N ASP A 199 32.58 9.15 -5.38
CA ASP A 199 33.27 10.14 -6.21
C ASP A 199 33.17 9.74 -7.68
N ILE A 200 32.78 10.69 -8.52
CA ILE A 200 32.61 10.53 -9.97
C ILE A 200 33.59 11.46 -10.68
N PHE A 201 34.55 10.88 -11.39
CA PHE A 201 35.51 11.58 -12.23
C PHE A 201 35.17 11.35 -13.70
N ILE A 202 34.88 12.41 -14.44
CA ILE A 202 34.52 12.30 -15.87
C ILE A 202 35.54 13.09 -16.68
N THR A 203 36.32 12.37 -17.47
CA THR A 203 37.24 12.94 -18.47
C THR A 203 36.49 13.06 -19.80
N HIS A 204 36.35 14.27 -20.33
CA HIS A 204 35.64 14.54 -21.58
C HIS A 204 36.32 15.65 -22.40
N PRO A 205 36.00 15.82 -23.70
CA PRO A 205 36.51 16.94 -24.49
C PRO A 205 36.19 18.29 -23.86
N ALA A 206 37.14 19.24 -23.93
CA ALA A 206 37.04 20.55 -23.27
C ALA A 206 35.91 21.45 -23.82
N ALA A 207 35.31 21.10 -24.96
CA ALA A 207 34.16 21.80 -25.53
C ALA A 207 32.84 21.54 -24.79
N TYR A 208 32.79 20.52 -23.94
CA TYR A 208 31.57 20.09 -23.24
C TYR A 208 31.64 20.35 -21.73
N LYS A 209 30.51 20.09 -21.06
CA LYS A 209 30.33 20.06 -19.62
C LYS A 209 29.75 18.72 -19.22
N ALA A 210 30.18 18.20 -18.07
CA ALA A 210 29.66 16.96 -17.51
C ALA A 210 28.88 17.23 -16.22
N ALA A 211 27.67 16.68 -16.13
CA ALA A 211 26.83 16.68 -14.94
C ALA A 211 26.75 15.27 -14.34
N ALA A 212 26.72 15.15 -13.01
CA ALA A 212 26.60 13.88 -12.28
C ALA A 212 25.94 14.07 -10.91
N ASN A 213 25.82 13.02 -10.10
CA ASN A 213 25.31 13.09 -8.72
C ASN A 213 26.20 13.96 -7.82
N GLY A 214 25.61 14.55 -6.78
CA GLY A 214 26.31 15.25 -5.72
C GLY A 214 26.76 16.66 -6.09
N VAL A 215 27.87 17.12 -5.50
CA VAL A 215 28.39 18.49 -5.67
C VAL A 215 29.65 18.48 -6.52
N LEU A 216 29.74 19.41 -7.48
CA LEU A 216 30.95 19.63 -8.27
C LEU A 216 32.09 20.13 -7.37
N LYS A 217 33.20 19.39 -7.36
CA LYS A 217 34.40 19.68 -6.56
C LYS A 217 35.48 20.39 -7.35
N SER A 218 35.69 20.00 -8.61
CA SER A 218 36.68 20.63 -9.49
C SER A 218 36.41 20.35 -10.96
N GLU A 219 36.83 21.27 -11.82
CA GLU A 219 37.01 21.05 -13.26
C GLU A 219 38.47 21.36 -13.59
N THR A 220 39.22 20.37 -14.07
CA THR A 220 40.67 20.50 -14.30
C THR A 220 40.99 20.17 -15.75
N ALA A 221 41.60 21.12 -16.47
CA ALA A 221 42.12 20.87 -17.81
C ALA A 221 43.27 19.86 -17.76
N VAL A 222 43.26 18.90 -18.68
CA VAL A 222 44.30 17.87 -18.84
C VAL A 222 44.79 17.82 -20.28
N ALA A 223 45.87 17.07 -20.53
CA ALA A 223 46.45 16.94 -21.85
C ALA A 223 45.44 16.42 -22.90
N GLY A 224 45.62 16.80 -24.16
CA GLY A 224 44.76 16.36 -25.27
C GLY A 224 43.44 17.11 -25.41
N ASN A 225 43.38 18.38 -24.98
CA ASN A 225 42.17 19.22 -25.03
C ASN A 225 40.96 18.60 -24.31
N LYS A 226 41.22 18.03 -23.13
CA LYS A 226 40.21 17.39 -22.28
C LYS A 226 40.11 18.09 -20.93
N VAL A 227 38.99 17.89 -20.26
CA VAL A 227 38.73 18.33 -18.89
C VAL A 227 38.34 17.11 -18.06
N VAL A 228 38.83 17.05 -16.83
CA VAL A 228 38.35 16.12 -15.81
C VAL A 228 37.44 16.90 -14.86
N THR A 229 36.18 16.50 -14.79
CA THR A 229 35.24 16.99 -13.77
C THR A 229 35.19 15.99 -12.62
N HIS A 230 35.19 16.50 -11.38
CA HIS A 230 35.07 15.69 -10.17
C HIS A 230 33.80 16.08 -9.45
N TRP A 231 32.87 15.13 -9.33
CA TRP A 231 31.65 15.23 -8.57
C TRP A 231 31.72 14.32 -7.34
N GLN A 232 31.12 14.77 -6.24
CA GLN A 232 31.09 14.00 -5.00
C GLN A 232 29.68 13.94 -4.43
N HIS A 233 29.17 12.71 -4.29
CA HIS A 233 27.97 12.38 -3.54
C HIS A 233 28.37 11.60 -2.28
N LYS A 234 27.79 11.93 -1.12
CA LYS A 234 28.20 11.43 0.20
C LYS A 234 27.12 10.60 0.90
N TYR A 235 25.90 10.58 0.38
CA TYR A 235 24.82 9.79 0.95
C TYR A 235 24.78 8.39 0.32
N ALA A 236 24.08 7.46 0.97
CA ALA A 236 23.96 6.12 0.43
C ALA A 236 23.21 6.12 -0.90
N ILE A 237 23.80 5.46 -1.89
CA ILE A 237 23.31 5.45 -3.27
C ILE A 237 23.20 4.03 -3.81
N ALA A 238 22.04 3.70 -4.40
CA ALA A 238 21.83 2.46 -5.13
C ALA A 238 22.45 2.58 -6.53
N SER A 239 22.89 1.46 -7.12
CA SER A 239 23.60 1.48 -8.40
C SER A 239 22.80 2.13 -9.53
N TYR A 240 21.46 1.99 -9.52
CA TYR A 240 20.61 2.51 -10.59
C TYR A 240 20.45 4.05 -10.54
N LEU A 241 20.75 4.66 -9.39
CA LEU A 241 20.65 6.10 -9.17
C LEU A 241 21.94 6.86 -9.53
N VAL A 242 23.04 6.14 -9.78
CA VAL A 242 24.30 6.72 -10.27
C VAL A 242 24.13 7.15 -11.73
N CYS A 243 24.50 8.38 -12.03
CA CYS A 243 24.36 8.96 -13.35
C CYS A 243 25.50 9.88 -13.77
N PHE A 244 25.61 10.06 -15.08
CA PHE A 244 26.22 11.24 -15.66
C PHE A 244 25.62 11.61 -17.03
N ALA A 245 25.86 12.85 -17.45
CA ALA A 245 25.58 13.31 -18.81
C ALA A 245 26.64 14.31 -19.29
N VAL A 246 26.94 14.32 -20.59
CA VAL A 246 27.96 15.17 -21.21
C VAL A 246 27.44 15.78 -22.52
N THR A 247 27.42 17.12 -22.59
CA THR A 247 27.20 17.93 -23.81
C THR A 247 27.62 19.39 -23.55
N ASN A 248 27.33 20.33 -24.44
CA ASN A 248 27.57 21.77 -24.32
C ASN A 248 26.56 22.48 -23.40
N TYR A 249 26.25 21.89 -22.24
CA TYR A 249 25.26 22.42 -21.30
C TYR A 249 25.50 23.90 -20.96
N THR A 250 24.40 24.66 -20.93
CA THR A 250 24.34 25.91 -20.17
C THR A 250 24.01 25.59 -18.72
N VAL A 251 24.73 26.23 -17.80
CA VAL A 251 24.60 26.00 -16.36
C VAL A 251 24.15 27.27 -15.66
N PHE A 252 23.11 27.17 -14.82
CA PHE A 252 22.70 28.25 -13.93
C PHE A 252 22.35 27.71 -12.54
N ASN A 253 22.41 28.59 -11.54
CA ASN A 253 22.24 28.21 -10.14
C ASN A 253 21.13 29.05 -9.49
N ASN A 254 20.38 28.41 -8.61
CA ASN A 254 19.38 29.00 -7.74
C ASN A 254 19.59 28.47 -6.31
N SER A 255 18.77 28.93 -5.38
CA SER A 255 18.74 28.39 -4.02
C SER A 255 17.36 28.54 -3.42
N VAL A 256 17.02 27.67 -2.49
CA VAL A 256 15.78 27.75 -1.73
C VAL A 256 16.05 27.60 -0.23
N THR A 257 15.33 28.36 0.58
CA THR A 257 15.40 28.22 2.04
C THR A 257 14.52 27.05 2.48
N ILE A 258 15.12 26.06 3.14
CA ILE A 258 14.44 24.94 3.79
C ILE A 258 14.72 25.03 5.30
N GLY A 259 13.70 25.30 6.10
CA GLY A 259 13.88 25.63 7.51
C GLY A 259 14.76 26.87 7.67
N SER A 260 15.94 26.72 8.27
CA SER A 260 16.93 27.80 8.45
C SER A 260 18.13 27.72 7.50
N ALA A 261 18.18 26.73 6.60
CA ALA A 261 19.33 26.48 5.75
C ALA A 261 19.02 26.74 4.27
N GLN A 262 20.01 27.25 3.53
CA GLN A 262 19.93 27.42 2.08
C GLN A 262 20.33 26.11 1.38
N LEU A 263 19.40 25.55 0.61
CA LEU A 263 19.68 24.45 -0.30
C LEU A 263 20.08 25.02 -1.68
N PRO A 264 21.29 24.72 -2.19
CA PRO A 264 21.65 25.04 -3.56
C PRO A 264 20.83 24.22 -4.57
N MET A 265 20.46 24.85 -5.68
CA MET A 265 19.93 24.18 -6.86
C MET A 265 20.81 24.50 -8.07
N GLN A 266 21.20 23.47 -8.82
CA GLN A 266 21.99 23.65 -10.03
C GLN A 266 21.33 22.96 -11.22
N THR A 267 21.18 23.71 -12.31
CA THR A 267 20.54 23.22 -13.53
C THR A 267 21.54 23.18 -14.68
N HIS A 268 21.59 22.05 -15.37
CA HIS A 268 22.31 21.85 -16.63
C HIS A 268 21.26 21.67 -17.72
N CYS A 269 21.11 22.63 -18.62
CA CYS A 269 20.14 22.54 -19.73
C CYS A 269 20.83 22.77 -21.07
N TYR A 270 20.22 22.32 -22.15
CA TYR A 270 20.69 22.64 -23.49
C TYR A 270 20.60 24.17 -23.70
N PRO A 271 21.54 24.79 -24.44
CA PRO A 271 21.53 26.23 -24.67
C PRO A 271 20.19 26.76 -25.22
N GLU A 272 19.55 26.02 -26.13
CA GLU A 272 18.27 26.35 -26.73
C GLU A 272 17.08 26.27 -25.77
N SER A 273 17.23 25.58 -24.64
CA SER A 273 16.17 25.38 -23.63
C SER A 273 16.32 26.29 -22.41
N LEU A 274 17.35 27.16 -22.38
CA LEU A 274 17.67 27.99 -21.22
C LEU A 274 16.48 28.80 -20.70
N ALA A 275 15.78 29.50 -21.58
CA ALA A 275 14.66 30.35 -21.19
C ALA A 275 13.50 29.54 -20.57
N ALA A 276 13.18 28.38 -21.13
CA ALA A 276 12.15 27.49 -20.59
C ALA A 276 12.56 26.92 -19.22
N PHE A 277 13.81 26.50 -19.07
CA PHE A 277 14.31 25.96 -17.80
C PHE A 277 14.36 27.03 -16.69
N GLN A 278 14.72 28.27 -17.04
CA GLN A 278 14.67 29.39 -16.10
C GLN A 278 13.23 29.72 -15.68
N ALA A 279 12.28 29.68 -16.62
CA ALA A 279 10.87 29.96 -16.34
C ALA A 279 10.24 28.92 -15.40
N GLY A 280 10.55 27.64 -15.55
CA GLY A 280 10.00 26.56 -14.72
C GLY A 280 10.71 26.35 -13.36
N THR A 281 11.83 27.05 -13.11
CA THR A 281 12.63 26.87 -11.89
C THR A 281 11.81 27.16 -10.62
N GLN A 282 10.96 28.19 -10.62
CA GLN A 282 10.23 28.57 -9.41
C GLN A 282 9.32 27.46 -8.88
N ASN A 283 8.63 26.72 -9.78
CA ASN A 283 7.78 25.59 -9.38
C ASN A 283 8.60 24.52 -8.63
N THR A 284 9.85 24.30 -9.04
CA THR A 284 10.76 23.35 -8.38
C THR A 284 11.12 23.82 -6.97
N LEU A 285 11.42 25.11 -6.79
CA LEU A 285 11.76 25.68 -5.50
C LEU A 285 10.56 25.62 -4.54
N ASP A 286 9.36 25.91 -5.04
CA ASP A 286 8.11 25.81 -4.26
C ASP A 286 7.83 24.36 -3.85
N GLY A 287 8.01 23.40 -4.76
CA GLY A 287 7.91 21.97 -4.47
C GLY A 287 8.91 21.50 -3.41
N LEU A 288 10.16 21.96 -3.47
CA LEU A 288 11.20 21.63 -2.48
C LEU A 288 10.79 22.08 -1.07
N GLN A 289 10.22 23.28 -0.94
CA GLN A 289 9.70 23.78 0.33
C GLN A 289 8.49 22.99 0.79
N LEU A 290 7.53 22.77 -0.10
CA LEU A 290 6.27 22.11 0.23
C LEU A 290 6.49 20.68 0.72
N PHE A 291 7.26 19.89 -0.02
CA PHE A 291 7.56 18.50 0.36
C PHE A 291 8.42 18.44 1.62
N SER A 292 9.36 19.37 1.79
CA SER A 292 10.13 19.45 3.03
C SER A 292 9.25 19.75 4.26
N ASN A 293 8.20 20.56 4.09
CA ASN A 293 7.26 20.87 5.17
C ASN A 293 6.34 19.69 5.49
N TRP A 294 5.91 18.93 4.48
CA TRP A 294 5.01 17.79 4.66
C TRP A 294 5.72 16.55 5.21
N PHE A 295 6.90 16.23 4.69
CA PHE A 295 7.57 14.96 4.96
C PHE A 295 8.87 15.11 5.72
N GLY A 296 9.32 16.33 6.01
CA GLY A 296 10.59 16.58 6.70
C GLY A 296 11.68 17.00 5.72
N THR A 297 12.76 17.57 6.26
CA THR A 297 13.84 18.23 5.50
C THR A 297 14.30 17.42 4.29
N TYR A 298 14.58 18.11 3.18
CA TYR A 298 15.18 17.52 1.98
C TYR A 298 16.33 16.55 2.33
N PRO A 299 16.30 15.29 1.87
CA PRO A 299 17.17 14.24 2.43
C PRO A 299 18.65 14.46 2.18
N PHE A 300 19.00 15.22 1.13
CA PHE A 300 20.38 15.47 0.72
C PHE A 300 20.82 16.92 1.02
N MET A 301 20.34 17.48 2.15
CA MET A 301 20.48 18.90 2.49
C MET A 301 21.92 19.45 2.48
N ASN A 302 22.91 18.60 2.76
CA ASN A 302 24.34 18.97 2.73
C ASN A 302 24.98 18.96 1.32
N GLU A 303 24.18 18.76 0.27
CA GLU A 303 24.62 18.77 -1.13
C GLU A 303 23.83 19.81 -1.93
N LYS A 304 23.12 19.38 -2.98
CA LYS A 304 22.28 20.21 -3.84
C LYS A 304 21.03 19.42 -4.26
N TYR A 305 20.04 20.13 -4.76
CA TYR A 305 19.14 19.57 -5.76
C TYR A 305 19.58 20.00 -7.16
N GLY A 306 19.20 19.27 -8.21
CA GLY A 306 19.56 19.68 -9.55
C GLY A 306 18.73 19.05 -10.65
N HIS A 307 18.66 19.76 -11.77
CA HIS A 307 18.07 19.28 -13.01
C HIS A 307 19.15 19.13 -14.06
N VAL A 308 19.08 18.05 -14.84
CA VAL A 308 19.96 17.82 -15.99
C VAL A 308 19.08 17.50 -17.19
N GLN A 309 19.09 18.37 -18.20
CA GLN A 309 18.30 18.12 -19.40
C GLN A 309 18.88 16.98 -20.22
N PHE A 310 18.02 16.11 -20.72
CA PHE A 310 18.42 14.96 -21.53
C PHE A 310 17.41 14.67 -22.64
N GLY A 311 17.76 13.72 -23.53
CA GLY A 311 17.05 13.50 -24.80
C GLY A 311 15.85 12.54 -24.74
N TRP A 312 15.42 12.09 -23.56
CA TRP A 312 14.30 11.16 -23.41
C TRP A 312 13.07 11.89 -22.90
N ASN A 313 11.88 11.57 -23.41
CA ASN A 313 10.65 12.35 -23.25
C ASN A 313 9.97 12.26 -21.85
N GLY A 314 10.72 11.98 -20.79
CA GLY A 314 10.24 11.80 -19.41
C GLY A 314 11.22 12.35 -18.37
N GLY A 315 11.33 11.69 -17.22
CA GLY A 315 12.30 12.03 -16.18
C GLY A 315 13.01 10.80 -15.61
N MET A 316 13.98 11.03 -14.74
CA MET A 316 14.65 9.97 -13.99
C MET A 316 15.20 10.57 -12.72
N GLU A 317 14.89 9.96 -11.59
CA GLU A 317 15.00 10.56 -10.26
C GLU A 317 16.41 10.56 -9.67
N HIS A 318 17.45 10.39 -10.51
CA HIS A 318 18.84 10.26 -10.08
C HIS A 318 19.16 11.20 -8.91
N GLN A 319 19.67 10.63 -7.80
CA GLN A 319 19.86 11.35 -6.54
C GLN A 319 20.59 12.67 -6.76
N THR A 320 19.99 13.78 -6.29
CA THR A 320 20.50 15.17 -6.37
C THR A 320 20.69 15.77 -7.77
N SER A 321 20.36 15.03 -8.83
CA SER A 321 20.57 15.42 -10.24
C SER A 321 19.49 14.78 -11.12
N SER A 322 18.22 15.06 -10.85
CA SER A 322 17.10 14.48 -11.60
C SER A 322 17.20 14.87 -13.08
N PHE A 323 17.11 13.87 -13.97
CA PHE A 323 17.17 14.09 -15.41
C PHE A 323 15.79 14.52 -15.90
N MET A 324 15.69 15.65 -16.59
CA MET A 324 14.42 16.25 -16.99
C MET A 324 14.36 16.43 -18.50
N PHE A 325 13.32 15.93 -19.15
CA PHE A 325 13.07 16.30 -20.56
C PHE A 325 12.66 17.77 -20.69
N ASN A 326 11.68 18.16 -19.86
CA ASN A 326 11.06 19.48 -19.81
C ASN A 326 10.73 19.82 -18.34
N LEU A 327 10.13 21.00 -18.11
CA LEU A 327 9.72 21.45 -16.78
C LEU A 327 8.20 21.47 -16.60
N SER A 328 7.50 20.46 -17.14
CA SER A 328 6.09 20.25 -16.78
C SER A 328 5.94 20.06 -15.26
N GLU A 329 4.90 20.66 -14.68
CA GLU A 329 4.75 20.68 -13.21
C GLU A 329 4.61 19.27 -12.65
N ASN A 330 3.79 18.44 -13.30
CA ASN A 330 3.55 17.08 -12.84
C ASN A 330 4.85 16.25 -12.86
N LEU A 331 5.63 16.32 -13.94
CA LEU A 331 6.93 15.65 -14.03
C LEU A 331 7.88 16.16 -12.96
N VAL A 332 8.08 17.48 -12.86
CA VAL A 332 9.02 18.05 -11.89
C VAL A 332 8.68 17.62 -10.47
N MET A 333 7.39 17.59 -10.11
CA MET A 333 6.97 17.16 -8.78
C MET A 333 7.13 15.66 -8.55
N HIS A 334 6.83 14.82 -9.55
CA HIS A 334 7.04 13.37 -9.48
C HIS A 334 8.52 13.05 -9.19
N GLU A 335 9.41 13.63 -9.99
CA GLU A 335 10.85 13.41 -9.92
C GLU A 335 11.50 14.01 -8.67
N LEU A 336 10.91 15.09 -8.15
CA LEU A 336 11.31 15.67 -6.88
C LEU A 336 10.83 14.83 -5.68
N ALA A 337 9.62 14.28 -5.74
CA ALA A 337 9.06 13.44 -4.68
C ALA A 337 9.93 12.19 -4.45
N HIS A 338 10.52 11.66 -5.51
CA HIS A 338 11.42 10.53 -5.43
C HIS A 338 12.66 10.75 -4.54
N GLN A 339 13.05 12.00 -4.28
CA GLN A 339 14.16 12.30 -3.38
C GLN A 339 13.90 11.76 -1.96
N TRP A 340 12.63 11.71 -1.53
CA TRP A 340 12.20 11.04 -0.29
C TRP A 340 11.82 9.56 -0.55
N PHE A 341 11.05 9.29 -1.62
CA PHE A 341 10.47 7.96 -1.90
C PHE A 341 11.02 7.35 -3.20
N GLY A 342 12.01 6.48 -3.07
CA GLY A 342 12.81 5.94 -4.18
C GLY A 342 14.29 6.12 -3.91
N ASN A 343 14.67 7.30 -3.39
CA ASN A 343 16.06 7.65 -3.13
C ASN A 343 16.47 7.51 -1.66
N LYS A 344 15.89 8.31 -0.75
CA LYS A 344 16.15 8.19 0.70
C LYS A 344 15.75 6.81 1.19
N ILE A 345 14.55 6.34 0.81
CA ILE A 345 14.11 4.96 1.01
C ILE A 345 13.76 4.37 -0.34
N THR A 346 14.45 3.31 -0.75
CA THR A 346 14.21 2.62 -2.03
C THR A 346 13.32 1.41 -1.80
N CYS A 347 12.44 1.04 -2.73
CA CYS A 347 11.76 -0.26 -2.63
C CYS A 347 12.78 -1.42 -2.57
N GLY A 348 12.57 -2.39 -1.67
CA GLY A 348 13.46 -3.55 -1.52
C GLY A 348 13.21 -4.68 -2.51
N SER A 349 12.23 -4.51 -3.39
CA SER A 349 11.92 -5.35 -4.56
C SER A 349 10.95 -4.61 -5.45
N TRP A 350 10.94 -5.00 -6.72
CA TRP A 350 9.93 -4.60 -7.69
C TRP A 350 8.51 -5.05 -7.33
N GLU A 351 8.31 -6.02 -6.43
CA GLU A 351 6.99 -6.31 -5.82
C GLU A 351 6.38 -5.10 -5.10
N ASP A 352 7.25 -4.23 -4.59
CA ASP A 352 6.94 -3.09 -3.74
C ASP A 352 7.18 -1.75 -4.46
N ILE A 353 7.29 -1.74 -5.78
CA ILE A 353 7.61 -0.54 -6.59
C ILE A 353 6.64 0.62 -6.35
N TRP A 354 5.40 0.34 -5.94
CA TRP A 354 4.42 1.38 -5.56
C TRP A 354 4.90 2.27 -4.40
N LEU A 355 5.84 1.80 -3.57
CA LEU A 355 6.46 2.63 -2.53
C LEU A 355 7.29 3.77 -3.11
N ASN A 356 7.81 3.59 -4.34
CA ASN A 356 8.45 4.65 -5.10
C ASN A 356 7.37 5.39 -5.91
N GLU A 357 6.77 4.71 -6.89
CA GLU A 357 5.92 5.34 -7.92
C GLU A 357 4.58 5.85 -7.40
N GLY A 358 3.98 5.11 -6.48
CA GLY A 358 2.72 5.50 -5.85
C GLY A 358 2.90 6.75 -4.98
N PHE A 359 4.00 6.86 -4.23
CA PHE A 359 4.32 8.07 -3.48
C PHE A 359 4.68 9.24 -4.38
N ALA A 360 5.52 9.04 -5.40
CA ALA A 360 5.89 10.10 -6.33
C ALA A 360 4.66 10.68 -7.04
N THR A 361 3.78 9.79 -7.54
CA THR A 361 2.49 10.17 -8.13
C THR A 361 1.60 10.88 -7.12
N HIS A 362 1.52 10.40 -5.87
CA HIS A 362 0.69 11.02 -4.83
C HIS A 362 1.15 12.43 -4.47
N LEU A 363 2.46 12.64 -4.32
CA LEU A 363 3.03 13.94 -4.00
C LEU A 363 2.85 14.93 -5.15
N ALA A 364 3.00 14.48 -6.40
CA ALA A 364 2.68 15.29 -7.57
C ALA A 364 1.19 15.69 -7.59
N SER A 365 0.26 14.74 -7.40
CA SER A 365 -1.17 15.04 -7.31
C SER A 365 -1.48 16.00 -6.16
N MET A 366 -0.88 15.81 -4.98
CA MET A 366 -1.05 16.70 -3.83
C MET A 366 -0.53 18.12 -4.07
N TYR A 367 0.59 18.28 -4.76
CA TYR A 367 1.07 19.60 -5.17
C TYR A 367 0.08 20.27 -6.12
N MET A 368 -0.45 19.52 -7.10
CA MET A 368 -1.45 20.05 -8.04
C MET A 368 -2.75 20.43 -7.33
N GLU A 369 -3.21 19.67 -6.33
CA GLU A 369 -4.34 20.03 -5.48
C GLU A 369 -4.08 21.28 -4.64
N HIS A 370 -2.85 21.43 -4.12
CA HIS A 370 -2.45 22.60 -3.36
C HIS A 370 -2.42 23.87 -4.21
N LYS A 371 -1.87 23.78 -5.43
CA LYS A 371 -1.74 24.91 -6.34
C LYS A 371 -3.03 25.24 -7.10
N TYR A 372 -3.81 24.21 -7.45
CA TYR A 372 -5.04 24.30 -8.23
C TYR A 372 -6.23 23.64 -7.48
N PRO A 373 -6.66 24.18 -6.33
CA PRO A 373 -7.66 23.53 -5.48
C PRO A 373 -9.02 23.34 -6.16
N SER A 374 -9.38 24.19 -7.14
CA SER A 374 -10.60 24.04 -7.95
C SER A 374 -10.67 22.73 -8.72
N ASP A 375 -9.52 22.15 -9.06
CA ASP A 375 -9.41 20.99 -9.96
C ASP A 375 -9.38 19.66 -9.21
N THR A 376 -9.27 19.71 -7.87
CA THR A 376 -9.06 18.54 -7.00
C THR A 376 -10.04 17.41 -7.31
N ARG A 377 -11.35 17.72 -7.36
CA ARG A 377 -12.37 16.70 -7.64
C ARG A 377 -12.23 16.11 -9.04
N THR A 378 -12.01 16.96 -10.04
CA THR A 378 -11.87 16.53 -11.44
C THR A 378 -10.64 15.64 -11.61
N ARG A 379 -9.52 15.98 -10.96
CA ARG A 379 -8.29 15.18 -11.00
C ARG A 379 -8.48 13.83 -10.34
N ARG A 380 -8.95 13.77 -9.10
CA ARG A 380 -9.24 12.50 -8.40
C ARG A 380 -10.24 11.63 -9.14
N GLN A 381 -11.30 12.23 -9.69
CA GLN A 381 -12.26 11.51 -10.52
C GLN A 381 -11.60 10.93 -11.78
N GLY A 382 -10.74 11.70 -12.44
CA GLY A 382 -9.93 11.23 -13.57
C GLY A 382 -9.07 10.02 -13.21
N GLU A 383 -8.31 10.11 -12.12
CA GLU A 383 -7.48 9.01 -11.60
C GLU A 383 -8.32 7.75 -11.33
N ILE A 384 -9.46 7.88 -10.62
CA ILE A 384 -10.36 6.76 -10.34
C ILE A 384 -10.91 6.15 -11.65
N ASN A 385 -11.30 6.97 -12.63
CA ASN A 385 -11.78 6.47 -13.92
C ASN A 385 -10.72 5.63 -14.64
N LEU A 386 -9.44 6.04 -14.55
CA LEU A 386 -8.31 5.27 -15.10
C LEU A 386 -8.10 3.97 -14.32
N ILE A 387 -8.05 4.03 -13.00
CA ILE A 387 -7.89 2.86 -12.13
C ILE A 387 -8.98 1.82 -12.39
N THR A 388 -10.22 2.29 -12.53
CA THR A 388 -11.42 1.45 -12.65
C THR A 388 -11.79 1.15 -14.11
N ASN A 389 -10.93 1.42 -15.08
CA ASN A 389 -11.16 1.08 -16.50
C ASN A 389 -11.03 -0.43 -16.79
N SER A 390 -10.49 -1.19 -15.85
CA SER A 390 -10.38 -2.65 -15.89
C SER A 390 -10.82 -3.21 -14.54
N ALA A 391 -11.55 -4.33 -14.58
CA ALA A 391 -12.18 -4.91 -13.40
C ALA A 391 -11.18 -5.53 -12.39
N GLY A 392 -9.94 -5.80 -12.80
CA GLY A 392 -8.93 -6.49 -11.99
C GLY A 392 -7.55 -5.80 -11.95
N GLY A 393 -6.58 -6.47 -11.33
CA GLY A 393 -5.21 -6.00 -11.09
C GLY A 393 -4.94 -5.58 -9.65
N SER A 394 -3.79 -6.02 -9.13
CA SER A 394 -3.24 -5.69 -7.81
C SER A 394 -2.16 -4.63 -7.92
N VAL A 395 -1.97 -3.86 -6.85
CA VAL A 395 -0.83 -2.92 -6.72
C VAL A 395 0.45 -3.71 -6.47
N ARG A 396 0.38 -4.79 -5.69
CA ARG A 396 1.47 -5.75 -5.58
C ARG A 396 1.76 -6.36 -6.96
N VAL A 397 3.01 -6.30 -7.38
CA VAL A 397 3.48 -7.03 -8.55
C VAL A 397 3.70 -8.49 -8.13
N ASP A 398 2.97 -9.41 -8.74
CA ASP A 398 3.04 -10.85 -8.44
C ASP A 398 4.10 -11.58 -9.26
N ASP A 399 4.45 -11.03 -10.43
CA ASP A 399 5.55 -11.49 -11.28
C ASP A 399 6.53 -10.34 -11.56
N VAL A 400 7.65 -10.33 -10.84
CA VAL A 400 8.71 -9.31 -11.00
C VAL A 400 9.47 -9.43 -12.34
N SER A 401 9.18 -10.43 -13.18
CA SER A 401 9.67 -10.43 -14.57
C SER A 401 8.75 -9.66 -15.52
N ASN A 402 7.52 -9.34 -15.09
CA ASN A 402 6.55 -8.58 -15.87
C ASN A 402 6.68 -7.07 -15.64
N VAL A 403 7.49 -6.47 -16.49
CA VAL A 403 7.74 -5.03 -16.52
C VAL A 403 6.49 -4.18 -16.66
N SER A 404 5.58 -4.60 -17.53
CA SER A 404 4.34 -3.86 -17.79
C SER A 404 3.46 -3.76 -16.53
N HIS A 405 3.64 -4.70 -15.60
CA HIS A 405 3.03 -4.67 -14.29
C HIS A 405 3.84 -3.80 -13.32
N ILE A 406 5.17 -3.96 -13.27
CA ILE A 406 6.05 -3.12 -12.42
C ILE A 406 5.78 -1.64 -12.67
N PHE A 407 5.77 -1.21 -13.94
CA PHE A 407 5.60 0.18 -14.34
C PHE A 407 4.19 0.45 -14.87
N SER A 408 3.17 -0.21 -14.32
CA SER A 408 1.79 -0.04 -14.75
C SER A 408 1.21 1.30 -14.30
N SER A 409 0.91 2.20 -15.24
CA SER A 409 0.28 3.50 -14.95
C SER A 409 -0.97 3.35 -14.09
N ARG A 410 -1.79 2.34 -14.43
CA ARG A 410 -3.04 2.05 -13.72
C ARG A 410 -2.80 1.55 -12.31
N LEU A 411 -1.82 0.66 -12.09
CA LEU A 411 -1.69 -0.11 -10.85
C LEU A 411 -0.60 0.45 -9.92
N SER A 412 0.64 0.58 -10.39
CA SER A 412 1.77 1.01 -9.56
C SER A 412 1.73 2.51 -9.27
N TYR A 413 1.22 3.32 -10.21
CA TYR A 413 1.18 4.78 -10.12
C TYR A 413 -0.17 5.26 -9.59
N TYR A 414 -1.23 5.21 -10.41
CA TYR A 414 -2.53 5.77 -10.03
C TYR A 414 -3.18 5.01 -8.89
N LYS A 415 -3.33 3.68 -8.99
CA LYS A 415 -3.92 2.90 -7.89
C LYS A 415 -3.05 2.98 -6.64
N GLY A 416 -1.71 2.89 -6.76
CA GLY A 416 -0.76 3.09 -5.66
C GLY A 416 -0.90 4.45 -4.96
N SER A 417 -0.93 5.54 -5.72
CA SER A 417 -1.19 6.90 -5.22
C SER A 417 -2.55 7.01 -4.52
N HIS A 418 -3.58 6.41 -5.11
CA HIS A 418 -4.92 6.47 -4.54
C HIS A 418 -5.11 5.60 -3.30
N LEU A 419 -4.26 4.57 -3.10
CA LEU A 419 -4.16 3.90 -1.80
C LEU A 419 -3.71 4.87 -0.70
N LEU A 420 -2.79 5.79 -1.00
CA LEU A 420 -2.35 6.81 -0.05
C LEU A 420 -3.46 7.84 0.24
N TYR A 421 -4.27 8.23 -0.75
CA TYR A 421 -5.50 9.01 -0.51
C TYR A 421 -6.47 8.30 0.43
N MET A 422 -6.73 7.00 0.20
CA MET A 422 -7.62 6.22 1.06
C MET A 422 -7.04 6.05 2.48
N LEU A 423 -5.74 5.84 2.63
CA LEU A 423 -5.09 5.77 3.94
C LEU A 423 -5.17 7.11 4.68
N ARG A 424 -4.97 8.24 4.00
CA ARG A 424 -5.22 9.58 4.57
C ARG A 424 -6.65 9.75 5.03
N TRP A 425 -7.62 9.28 4.25
CA TRP A 425 -9.04 9.30 4.62
C TRP A 425 -9.34 8.43 5.86
N ILE A 426 -8.80 7.21 5.92
CA ILE A 426 -9.04 6.26 7.03
C ILE A 426 -8.38 6.72 8.34
N LEU A 427 -7.18 7.32 8.26
CA LEU A 427 -6.37 7.69 9.42
C LEU A 427 -6.57 9.14 9.87
N GLY A 428 -6.97 10.01 8.93
CA GLY A 428 -6.86 11.46 9.07
C GLY A 428 -5.44 11.96 8.76
N ASP A 429 -5.34 13.16 8.19
CA ASP A 429 -4.07 13.74 7.72
C ASP A 429 -3.00 13.77 8.81
N GLN A 430 -3.31 14.24 10.02
CA GLN A 430 -2.33 14.38 11.09
C GLN A 430 -1.65 13.04 11.44
N VAL A 431 -2.43 11.96 11.51
CA VAL A 431 -1.91 10.62 11.83
C VAL A 431 -1.12 10.07 10.65
N PHE A 432 -1.64 10.21 9.42
CA PHE A 432 -0.96 9.76 8.21
C PHE A 432 0.40 10.43 8.05
N PHE A 433 0.47 11.77 8.09
CA PHE A 433 1.73 12.49 7.91
C PHE A 433 2.73 12.19 9.03
N ASN A 434 2.27 12.01 10.27
CA ASN A 434 3.13 11.56 11.37
C ASN A 434 3.69 10.15 11.10
N ALA A 435 2.85 9.21 10.66
CA ALA A 435 3.26 7.86 10.34
C ALA A 435 4.30 7.82 9.21
N VAL A 436 4.06 8.58 8.14
CA VAL A 436 4.98 8.64 6.99
C VAL A 436 6.29 9.31 7.38
N ARG A 437 6.27 10.38 8.19
CA ARG A 437 7.51 10.97 8.75
C ARG A 437 8.30 9.96 9.58
N ASN A 438 7.63 9.23 10.48
CA ASN A 438 8.29 8.18 11.26
C ASN A 438 8.86 7.08 10.36
N TYR A 439 8.16 6.68 9.30
CA TYR A 439 8.63 5.70 8.32
C TYR A 439 9.89 6.17 7.59
N ILE A 440 9.93 7.42 7.12
CA ILE A 440 11.08 7.94 6.37
C ILE A 440 12.27 8.33 7.26
N ASP A 441 12.07 8.43 8.57
CA ASP A 441 13.10 8.69 9.57
C ASP A 441 13.45 7.46 10.42
N ASP A 442 12.88 6.28 10.10
CA ASP A 442 13.24 5.01 10.74
C ASP A 442 14.73 4.72 10.51
N PRO A 443 15.56 4.60 11.57
CA PRO A 443 16.99 4.33 11.46
C PRO A 443 17.34 3.04 10.72
N SER A 444 16.41 2.08 10.62
CA SER A 444 16.59 0.83 9.88
C SER A 444 16.28 0.96 8.38
N LEU A 445 15.60 2.03 7.97
CA LEU A 445 15.13 2.22 6.60
C LEU A 445 15.75 3.45 5.92
N VAL A 446 16.11 4.47 6.69
CA VAL A 446 16.72 5.69 6.17
C VAL A 446 18.01 5.36 5.42
N PHE A 447 18.08 5.80 4.16
CA PHE A 447 19.16 5.48 3.23
C PHE A 447 19.32 3.98 2.94
N HIS A 448 18.28 3.19 3.16
CA HIS A 448 18.22 1.75 2.87
C HIS A 448 16.98 1.40 2.02
N PHE A 449 16.54 0.15 2.11
CA PHE A 449 15.45 -0.42 1.35
C PHE A 449 14.24 -0.73 2.22
N ALA A 450 13.04 -0.55 1.69
CA ALA A 450 11.79 -0.85 2.38
C ALA A 450 10.86 -1.74 1.57
N ARG A 451 10.11 -2.54 2.32
CA ARG A 451 8.99 -3.38 1.89
C ARG A 451 7.66 -2.82 2.40
N THR A 452 6.55 -3.14 1.73
CA THR A 452 5.21 -2.63 2.09
C THR A 452 4.83 -2.87 3.55
N GLN A 453 5.30 -3.98 4.14
CA GLN A 453 5.11 -4.29 5.56
C GLN A 453 5.68 -3.24 6.52
N HIS A 454 6.77 -2.56 6.15
CA HIS A 454 7.37 -1.52 7.00
C HIS A 454 6.48 -0.27 7.03
N LEU A 455 5.96 0.17 5.87
CA LEU A 455 4.99 1.26 5.81
C LEU A 455 3.73 0.92 6.61
N LYS A 456 3.18 -0.29 6.41
CA LYS A 456 2.04 -0.79 7.18
C LYS A 456 2.30 -0.69 8.68
N ALA A 457 3.43 -1.21 9.17
CA ALA A 457 3.76 -1.19 10.60
C ALA A 457 3.81 0.24 11.17
N HIS A 458 4.35 1.21 10.42
CA HIS A 458 4.38 2.62 10.85
C HIS A 458 2.98 3.26 10.89
N LEU A 459 2.13 2.96 9.90
CA LEU A 459 0.74 3.43 9.86
C LEU A 459 -0.07 2.85 11.02
N GLU A 460 0.10 1.56 11.32
CA GLU A 460 -0.58 0.89 12.44
C GLU A 460 -0.06 1.42 13.79
N ALA A 461 1.25 1.58 13.95
CA ALA A 461 1.85 2.11 15.17
C ALA A 461 1.38 3.55 15.49
N ALA A 462 1.29 4.40 14.48
CA ALA A 462 0.84 5.79 14.65
C ALA A 462 -0.67 5.91 14.90
N SER A 463 -1.47 5.01 14.34
CA SER A 463 -2.94 5.10 14.36
C SER A 463 -3.61 4.24 15.43
N GLY A 464 -2.94 3.18 15.91
CA GLY A 464 -3.53 2.15 16.75
C GLY A 464 -4.59 1.29 16.06
N LYS A 465 -4.70 1.37 14.72
CA LYS A 465 -5.65 0.58 13.91
C LYS A 465 -4.94 -0.62 13.30
N ASP A 466 -5.64 -1.74 13.19
CA ASP A 466 -5.22 -2.86 12.34
C ASP A 466 -5.61 -2.55 10.89
N LEU A 467 -4.59 -2.46 10.02
CA LEU A 467 -4.73 -2.16 8.61
C LEU A 467 -4.54 -3.41 7.73
N THR A 468 -4.48 -4.61 8.33
CA THR A 468 -4.36 -5.88 7.60
C THR A 468 -5.44 -6.01 6.53
N TYR A 469 -6.70 -5.73 6.88
CA TYR A 469 -7.81 -5.77 5.92
C TYR A 469 -7.56 -4.85 4.71
N PHE A 470 -6.97 -3.67 4.93
CA PHE A 470 -6.75 -2.70 3.87
C PHE A 470 -5.69 -3.20 2.89
N PHE A 471 -4.54 -3.66 3.39
CA PHE A 471 -3.46 -4.16 2.53
C PHE A 471 -3.85 -5.48 1.85
N ASP A 472 -4.61 -6.35 2.50
CA ASP A 472 -5.12 -7.57 1.89
C ASP A 472 -6.08 -7.27 0.74
N GLN A 473 -6.99 -6.31 0.92
CA GLN A 473 -8.01 -5.97 -0.09
C GLN A 473 -7.46 -5.10 -1.23
N TRP A 474 -6.58 -4.14 -0.94
CA TRP A 474 -6.23 -3.08 -1.88
C TRP A 474 -4.83 -3.18 -2.47
N PHE A 475 -3.85 -3.68 -1.70
CA PHE A 475 -2.50 -3.90 -2.18
C PHE A 475 -2.37 -5.27 -2.84
N THR A 476 -2.75 -6.34 -2.14
CA THR A 476 -2.70 -7.72 -2.65
C THR A 476 -3.94 -8.07 -3.47
N GLY A 477 -5.12 -7.68 -2.98
CA GLY A 477 -6.40 -7.91 -3.64
C GLY A 477 -6.55 -7.12 -4.95
N GLN A 478 -7.54 -7.53 -5.74
CA GLN A 478 -7.80 -6.94 -7.06
C GLN A 478 -9.18 -6.32 -7.10
N GLY A 479 -9.37 -5.44 -8.09
CA GLY A 479 -10.66 -4.81 -8.36
C GLY A 479 -11.00 -3.66 -7.40
N TYR A 480 -12.29 -3.34 -7.34
CA TYR A 480 -12.88 -2.24 -6.59
C TYR A 480 -14.39 -2.50 -6.36
N PRO A 481 -15.05 -1.83 -5.39
CA PRO A 481 -16.48 -1.94 -5.19
C PRO A 481 -17.29 -0.96 -6.07
N SER A 482 -18.54 -1.34 -6.36
CA SER A 482 -19.62 -0.42 -6.75
C SER A 482 -20.62 -0.37 -5.61
N TYR A 483 -20.87 0.81 -5.04
CA TYR A 483 -21.81 0.97 -3.91
C TYR A 483 -23.25 1.16 -4.39
N GLN A 484 -24.21 0.58 -3.66
CA GLN A 484 -25.63 0.84 -3.83
C GLN A 484 -26.18 1.44 -2.53
N LEU A 485 -26.57 2.71 -2.56
CA LEU A 485 -27.16 3.43 -1.44
C LEU A 485 -28.68 3.52 -1.61
N GLU A 486 -29.42 2.88 -0.74
CA GLU A 486 -30.87 3.08 -0.59
C GLU A 486 -31.12 3.92 0.66
N TRP A 487 -31.81 5.05 0.56
CA TRP A 487 -31.97 5.96 1.69
C TRP A 487 -33.37 6.58 1.77
N SER A 488 -33.82 6.87 3.00
CA SER A 488 -35.11 7.49 3.28
C SER A 488 -34.98 8.59 4.34
N PRO A 489 -35.43 9.83 4.06
CA PRO A 489 -35.49 10.88 5.06
C PRO A 489 -36.61 10.60 6.07
N THR A 490 -36.35 10.86 7.35
CA THR A 490 -37.29 10.71 8.47
C THR A 490 -37.27 11.97 9.33
N GLY A 491 -38.02 12.99 8.91
CA GLY A 491 -37.96 14.31 9.53
C GLY A 491 -36.57 14.92 9.39
N SER A 492 -35.88 15.18 10.50
CA SER A 492 -34.50 15.68 10.53
C SER A 492 -33.43 14.59 10.49
N SER A 493 -33.83 13.33 10.39
CA SER A 493 -32.93 12.17 10.35
C SER A 493 -32.97 11.50 8.98
N VAL A 494 -32.03 10.59 8.74
CA VAL A 494 -32.00 9.72 7.57
C VAL A 494 -31.74 8.29 8.01
N GLN A 495 -32.43 7.36 7.37
CA GLN A 495 -32.06 5.95 7.40
C GLN A 495 -31.51 5.56 6.04
N PHE A 496 -30.46 4.76 6.00
CA PHE A 496 -29.92 4.29 4.74
C PHE A 496 -29.30 2.91 4.85
N LYS A 497 -29.42 2.13 3.77
CA LYS A 497 -28.80 0.83 3.56
C LYS A 497 -27.71 0.99 2.52
N LEU A 498 -26.50 0.52 2.85
CA LEU A 498 -25.38 0.50 1.94
C LEU A 498 -25.04 -0.94 1.58
N SER A 499 -25.05 -1.23 0.28
CA SER A 499 -24.59 -2.49 -0.28
C SER A 499 -23.42 -2.25 -1.22
N GLN A 500 -22.70 -3.31 -1.58
CA GLN A 500 -21.70 -3.29 -2.63
C GLN A 500 -21.72 -4.55 -3.48
N THR A 501 -21.27 -4.40 -4.71
CA THR A 501 -20.80 -5.49 -5.57
C THR A 501 -19.31 -5.26 -5.87
N THR A 502 -18.55 -6.33 -6.06
CA THR A 502 -17.11 -6.25 -6.34
C THR A 502 -16.85 -6.50 -7.82
N SER A 503 -15.87 -5.79 -8.40
CA SER A 503 -15.48 -6.00 -9.80
C SER A 503 -14.66 -7.26 -10.02
N HIS A 504 -14.11 -7.86 -8.95
CA HIS A 504 -13.25 -9.03 -9.01
C HIS A 504 -13.49 -9.97 -7.82
N SER A 505 -13.40 -11.28 -8.06
CA SER A 505 -13.71 -12.32 -7.07
C SER A 505 -12.63 -12.54 -6.00
N SER A 506 -11.43 -11.98 -6.19
CA SER A 506 -10.35 -12.07 -5.19
C SER A 506 -10.64 -11.31 -3.90
N VAL A 507 -11.57 -10.35 -3.95
CA VAL A 507 -12.08 -9.64 -2.78
C VAL A 507 -13.59 -9.76 -2.79
N SER A 508 -14.16 -10.42 -1.78
CA SER A 508 -15.61 -10.62 -1.65
C SER A 508 -16.33 -9.40 -1.08
N PHE A 509 -15.60 -8.54 -0.36
CA PHE A 509 -16.13 -7.32 0.25
C PHE A 509 -14.98 -6.35 0.56
N PHE A 510 -15.13 -5.08 0.15
CA PHE A 510 -14.21 -4.00 0.47
C PHE A 510 -14.69 -3.24 1.70
N GLN A 511 -13.97 -3.39 2.81
CA GLN A 511 -14.27 -2.68 4.05
C GLN A 511 -13.71 -1.26 3.98
N LEU A 512 -14.57 -0.25 4.05
CA LEU A 512 -14.16 1.15 4.03
C LEU A 512 -15.11 2.03 4.86
N PRO A 513 -14.60 3.13 5.47
CA PRO A 513 -15.43 4.22 5.93
C PRO A 513 -15.94 5.00 4.72
N VAL A 514 -17.21 4.83 4.35
CA VAL A 514 -17.81 5.43 3.13
C VAL A 514 -18.44 6.79 3.43
N PRO A 515 -17.93 7.91 2.87
CA PRO A 515 -18.58 9.21 3.00
C PRO A 515 -19.87 9.27 2.18
N VAL A 516 -20.95 9.77 2.79
CA VAL A 516 -22.23 10.05 2.15
C VAL A 516 -22.67 11.45 2.52
N LEU A 517 -22.76 12.33 1.53
CA LEU A 517 -23.20 13.72 1.72
C LEU A 517 -24.69 13.83 1.49
N PHE A 518 -25.42 14.18 2.55
CA PHE A 518 -26.84 14.50 2.47
C PHE A 518 -27.02 16.01 2.36
N ARG A 519 -27.93 16.46 1.48
CA ARG A 519 -28.24 17.88 1.31
C ARG A 519 -29.73 18.13 1.28
N ASN A 520 -30.14 19.28 1.81
CA ASN A 520 -31.42 19.89 1.47
C ASN A 520 -31.14 20.98 0.43
N ALA A 521 -31.52 20.74 -0.83
CA ALA A 521 -31.25 21.65 -1.93
C ALA A 521 -32.05 22.96 -1.82
N THR A 522 -33.21 22.92 -1.17
CA THR A 522 -34.06 24.10 -0.92
C THR A 522 -33.43 25.10 0.06
N THR A 523 -32.84 24.61 1.15
CA THR A 523 -32.30 25.44 2.24
C THR A 523 -30.78 25.64 2.16
N GLY A 524 -30.09 24.82 1.37
CA GLY A 524 -28.64 24.79 1.28
C GLY A 524 -27.94 24.08 2.45
N GLN A 525 -28.67 23.44 3.36
CA GLN A 525 -28.08 22.69 4.47
C GLN A 525 -27.45 21.39 3.96
N GLU A 526 -26.27 21.04 4.48
CA GLU A 526 -25.58 19.80 4.13
C GLU A 526 -24.91 19.16 5.35
N LYS A 527 -24.78 17.82 5.32
CA LYS A 527 -24.03 17.05 6.32
C LYS A 527 -23.39 15.83 5.68
N LEU A 528 -22.08 15.69 5.87
CA LEU A 528 -21.33 14.49 5.51
C LEU A 528 -21.44 13.46 6.63
N VAL A 529 -21.95 12.28 6.30
CA VAL A 529 -22.02 11.11 7.17
C VAL A 529 -20.94 10.12 6.73
N VAL A 530 -20.19 9.55 7.67
CA VAL A 530 -19.20 8.50 7.37
C VAL A 530 -19.73 7.15 7.83
N ALA A 531 -20.11 6.31 6.88
CA ALA A 531 -20.65 4.98 7.12
C ALA A 531 -19.51 3.95 7.22
N ASN A 532 -19.23 3.43 8.42
CA ASN A 532 -18.26 2.34 8.61
C ASN A 532 -18.82 1.02 8.04
N HIS A 533 -18.64 0.83 6.73
CA HIS A 533 -19.23 -0.26 5.97
C HIS A 533 -18.37 -1.53 6.12
N THR A 534 -18.85 -2.46 6.95
CA THR A 534 -18.13 -3.68 7.38
C THR A 534 -18.82 -4.96 6.93
N SER A 535 -20.07 -4.88 6.46
CA SER A 535 -20.81 -6.00 5.90
C SER A 535 -21.75 -5.54 4.79
N ASN A 536 -22.00 -6.38 3.78
CA ASN A 536 -22.90 -6.02 2.68
C ASN A 536 -24.36 -5.85 3.15
N GLY A 537 -25.07 -4.84 2.63
CA GLY A 537 -26.45 -4.55 3.02
C GLY A 537 -26.60 -3.92 4.41
N GLN A 538 -25.53 -3.32 4.95
CA GLN A 538 -25.53 -2.72 6.27
C GLN A 538 -26.42 -1.48 6.34
N THR A 539 -27.23 -1.37 7.39
CA THR A 539 -28.13 -0.24 7.63
C THR A 539 -27.58 0.72 8.68
N PHE A 540 -27.90 2.01 8.50
CA PHE A 540 -27.46 3.13 9.33
C PHE A 540 -28.62 4.07 9.58
N THR A 541 -28.57 4.80 10.70
CA THR A 541 -29.53 5.85 11.04
C THR A 541 -28.77 7.04 11.60
N GLU A 542 -28.99 8.22 11.03
CA GLU A 542 -28.24 9.42 11.38
C GLU A 542 -29.17 10.62 11.53
N ASN A 543 -28.99 11.40 12.59
CA ASN A 543 -29.68 12.68 12.72
C ASN A 543 -28.92 13.74 11.93
N LEU A 544 -29.54 14.30 10.90
CA LEU A 544 -28.95 15.33 10.04
C LEU A 544 -29.17 16.74 10.58
N GLY A 545 -30.22 16.94 11.39
CA GLY A 545 -30.68 18.27 11.82
C GLY A 545 -31.49 19.01 10.76
N PHE A 546 -31.76 18.38 9.61
CA PHE A 546 -32.57 18.91 8.52
C PHE A 546 -33.17 17.76 7.69
N ALA A 547 -34.20 18.04 6.91
CA ALA A 547 -34.82 17.05 6.01
C ALA A 547 -34.02 16.93 4.71
N ALA A 548 -33.29 15.83 4.52
CA ALA A 548 -32.48 15.63 3.31
C ALA A 548 -33.34 15.42 2.05
N GLU A 549 -32.93 16.06 0.96
CA GLU A 549 -33.55 15.98 -0.36
C GLU A 549 -32.69 15.15 -1.34
N THR A 550 -31.36 15.23 -1.21
CA THR A 550 -30.40 14.49 -2.04
C THR A 550 -29.32 13.81 -1.20
N ALA A 551 -28.69 12.78 -1.76
CA ALA A 551 -27.54 12.08 -1.20
C ALA A 551 -26.49 11.83 -2.29
N VAL A 552 -25.20 11.92 -1.93
CA VAL A 552 -24.08 11.66 -2.84
C VAL A 552 -23.06 10.80 -2.10
N ILE A 553 -22.70 9.65 -2.68
CA ILE A 553 -21.60 8.82 -2.17
C ILE A 553 -20.28 9.45 -2.61
N ASP A 554 -19.37 9.61 -1.66
CA ASP A 554 -18.00 10.09 -1.85
C ASP A 554 -17.88 11.33 -2.76
N PRO A 555 -18.45 12.48 -2.33
CA PRO A 555 -18.52 13.70 -3.14
C PRO A 555 -17.16 14.33 -3.48
N ASP A 556 -16.09 13.88 -2.81
CA ASP A 556 -14.73 14.39 -2.94
C ASP A 556 -13.75 13.33 -3.50
N TYR A 557 -14.27 12.17 -3.94
CA TYR A 557 -13.51 11.12 -4.62
C TYR A 557 -12.31 10.62 -3.81
N TRP A 558 -12.53 10.31 -2.53
CA TRP A 558 -11.51 9.71 -1.65
C TRP A 558 -11.33 8.21 -1.89
N LEU A 559 -12.34 7.53 -2.43
CA LEU A 559 -12.41 6.08 -2.51
C LEU A 559 -12.36 5.60 -3.96
N ILE A 560 -11.57 4.55 -4.21
CA ILE A 560 -11.56 3.88 -5.51
C ILE A 560 -12.87 3.10 -5.68
N THR A 561 -13.84 3.71 -6.37
CA THR A 561 -15.17 3.13 -6.61
C THR A 561 -15.65 3.51 -8.01
N ARG A 562 -16.56 2.71 -8.58
CA ARG A 562 -17.19 3.05 -9.86
C ARG A 562 -18.65 2.63 -9.85
N ASN A 563 -19.46 3.27 -10.70
CA ASN A 563 -20.87 2.88 -10.93
C ASN A 563 -21.71 2.83 -9.64
N ASN A 564 -21.43 3.76 -8.72
CA ASN A 564 -22.21 3.90 -7.50
C ASN A 564 -23.65 4.32 -7.85
N THR A 565 -24.64 3.72 -7.19
CA THR A 565 -26.06 4.09 -7.36
C THR A 565 -26.63 4.66 -6.07
N VAL A 566 -27.51 5.64 -6.21
CA VAL A 566 -28.21 6.27 -5.09
C VAL A 566 -29.69 6.28 -5.39
N THR A 567 -30.47 5.62 -4.54
CA THR A 567 -31.92 5.51 -4.65
C THR A 567 -32.57 6.08 -3.39
N LYS A 568 -33.35 7.14 -3.56
CA LYS A 568 -34.24 7.63 -2.49
C LYS A 568 -35.50 6.78 -2.47
N VAL A 569 -35.89 6.29 -1.30
CA VAL A 569 -37.12 5.49 -1.12
C VAL A 569 -38.18 6.30 -0.35
N ASP A 570 -39.38 6.38 -0.91
CA ASP A 570 -40.51 7.21 -0.43
C ASP A 570 -41.17 6.68 0.84
N THR A 571 -40.91 5.41 1.17
CA THR A 571 -41.32 4.82 2.44
C THR A 571 -40.07 4.72 3.33
N PRO A 572 -40.13 5.17 4.59
CA PRO A 572 -39.06 4.88 5.55
C PRO A 572 -38.82 3.37 5.53
N LEU A 573 -37.56 2.97 5.64
CA LEU A 573 -37.21 1.57 5.91
C LEU A 573 -38.15 1.10 7.05
N PRO A 574 -39.05 0.12 6.80
CA PRO A 574 -40.30 -0.05 7.56
C PRO A 574 -40.16 -0.21 9.08
N VAL A 575 -38.97 -0.58 9.57
CA VAL A 575 -38.66 -0.62 11.00
C VAL A 575 -37.29 -0.01 11.31
N VAL A 576 -37.28 0.91 12.29
CA VAL A 576 -36.07 1.52 12.83
C VAL A 576 -35.65 0.76 14.08
N PHE A 577 -34.70 -0.16 13.99
CA PHE A 577 -34.22 -0.88 15.17
C PHE A 577 -33.40 0.05 16.08
N THR A 578 -33.80 0.23 17.35
CA THR A 578 -33.00 0.95 18.36
C THR A 578 -31.87 0.07 18.91
N TYR A 579 -32.12 -1.23 19.00
CA TYR A 579 -31.12 -2.24 19.32
C TYR A 579 -31.57 -3.60 18.81
N LEU A 580 -30.60 -4.51 18.61
CA LEU A 580 -30.85 -5.92 18.33
C LEU A 580 -29.69 -6.72 18.93
N LYS A 581 -29.98 -7.63 19.87
CA LYS A 581 -29.01 -8.39 20.66
C LYS A 581 -29.39 -9.87 20.71
N ALA A 582 -28.41 -10.75 20.59
CA ALA A 582 -28.49 -12.15 20.95
C ALA A 582 -27.73 -12.37 22.26
N ASN A 583 -28.39 -12.90 23.29
CA ASN A 583 -27.76 -13.23 24.56
C ASN A 583 -27.89 -14.74 24.80
N CYS A 584 -26.75 -15.42 25.01
CA CYS A 584 -26.77 -16.83 25.44
C CYS A 584 -27.27 -16.91 26.90
N GLY A 585 -28.30 -17.71 27.14
CA GLY A 585 -28.82 -18.03 28.46
C GLY A 585 -28.93 -19.54 28.67
N LEU A 586 -29.28 -19.96 29.89
CA LEU A 586 -29.39 -21.38 30.25
C LEU A 586 -30.46 -22.14 29.45
N GLU A 587 -31.44 -21.42 28.90
CA GLU A 587 -32.56 -22.01 28.13
C GLU A 587 -32.34 -21.93 26.61
N GLY A 588 -31.31 -21.20 26.13
CA GLY A 588 -31.08 -20.99 24.69
C GLY A 588 -30.56 -19.58 24.36
N VAL A 589 -30.79 -19.13 23.13
CA VAL A 589 -30.42 -17.78 22.68
C VAL A 589 -31.61 -16.84 22.80
N ALA A 590 -31.52 -15.86 23.70
CA ALA A 590 -32.51 -14.81 23.85
C ALA A 590 -32.21 -13.66 22.88
N LEU A 591 -33.02 -13.54 21.84
CA LEU A 591 -33.03 -12.42 20.90
C LEU A 591 -33.90 -11.32 21.47
N ASN A 592 -33.34 -10.12 21.63
CA ASN A 592 -34.06 -8.95 22.10
C ASN A 592 -33.82 -7.80 21.13
N TRP A 593 -34.88 -7.12 20.73
CA TRP A 593 -34.78 -5.94 19.87
C TRP A 593 -35.75 -4.86 20.30
N GLY A 594 -35.37 -3.62 20.02
CA GLY A 594 -36.24 -2.48 20.17
C GLY A 594 -36.43 -1.82 18.82
N THR A 595 -37.59 -1.19 18.63
CA THR A 595 -37.90 -0.35 17.47
C THR A 595 -38.13 1.07 17.96
N ALA A 596 -37.68 2.09 17.21
CA ALA A 596 -37.95 3.49 17.52
C ALA A 596 -39.31 3.90 16.96
N SER A 597 -39.62 3.36 15.78
CA SER A 597 -40.88 3.49 15.07
C SER A 597 -41.04 2.31 14.12
N GLU A 598 -42.28 2.00 13.81
CA GLU A 598 -42.70 0.96 12.87
C GLU A 598 -43.71 1.57 11.90
N VAL A 599 -43.60 1.24 10.63
CA VAL A 599 -44.51 1.73 9.59
C VAL A 599 -45.02 0.53 8.81
N ASN A 600 -46.31 0.24 8.96
CA ASN A 600 -47.00 -0.90 8.35
C ASN A 600 -46.38 -2.26 8.69
N ALA A 601 -45.73 -2.40 9.85
CA ALA A 601 -45.12 -3.66 10.25
C ALA A 601 -46.20 -4.65 10.75
N ASP A 602 -46.39 -5.76 10.04
CA ASP A 602 -47.37 -6.80 10.39
C ASP A 602 -46.78 -7.72 11.50
N TYR A 603 -45.62 -8.30 11.25
CA TYR A 603 -44.92 -9.16 12.20
C TYR A 603 -43.42 -9.27 11.93
N PHE A 604 -42.69 -9.74 12.93
CA PHE A 604 -41.27 -10.11 12.85
C PHE A 604 -41.15 -11.64 12.79
N GLU A 605 -40.64 -12.17 11.69
CA GLU A 605 -40.19 -13.56 11.57
C GLU A 605 -38.73 -13.65 11.98
N ILE A 606 -38.44 -14.56 12.91
CA ILE A 606 -37.09 -14.82 13.39
C ILE A 606 -36.56 -15.99 12.57
N GLU A 607 -35.47 -15.75 11.85
CA GLU A 607 -34.79 -16.78 11.09
C GLU A 607 -33.45 -17.14 11.73
N LYS A 608 -33.09 -18.42 11.65
CA LYS A 608 -31.75 -18.90 12.01
C LYS A 608 -31.03 -19.50 10.81
N SER A 609 -29.71 -19.54 10.90
CA SER A 609 -28.83 -20.17 9.91
C SER A 609 -27.61 -20.78 10.59
N ASN A 610 -27.11 -21.90 10.07
CA ASN A 610 -25.88 -22.53 10.53
C ASN A 610 -24.66 -22.15 9.68
N ASP A 611 -24.87 -21.59 8.48
CA ASP A 611 -23.83 -21.24 7.50
C ASP A 611 -23.84 -19.74 7.12
N GLY A 612 -24.84 -18.98 7.57
CA GLY A 612 -25.06 -17.57 7.22
C GLY A 612 -25.68 -17.36 5.83
N ILE A 613 -25.96 -18.44 5.09
CA ILE A 613 -26.42 -18.42 3.70
C ILE A 613 -27.83 -19.00 3.59
N SER A 614 -28.07 -20.13 4.25
CA SER A 614 -29.32 -20.88 4.23
C SER A 614 -30.11 -20.57 5.50
N TRP A 615 -31.31 -19.99 5.35
CA TRP A 615 -32.11 -19.47 6.47
C TRP A 615 -33.38 -20.31 6.67
N GLU A 616 -33.71 -20.58 7.93
CA GLU A 616 -34.95 -21.23 8.33
C GLU A 616 -35.71 -20.38 9.36
N ALA A 617 -37.02 -20.21 9.16
CA ALA A 617 -37.89 -19.52 10.10
C ALA A 617 -38.11 -20.36 11.36
N ILE A 618 -37.88 -19.77 12.55
CA ILE A 618 -38.01 -20.44 13.84
C ILE A 618 -39.08 -19.86 14.76
N GLY A 619 -39.68 -18.75 14.38
CA GLY A 619 -40.82 -18.20 15.09
C GLY A 619 -41.23 -16.83 14.58
N VAL A 620 -42.38 -16.36 15.06
CA VAL A 620 -42.95 -15.07 14.68
C VAL A 620 -43.35 -14.30 15.94
N VAL A 621 -43.10 -13.00 15.96
CA VAL A 621 -43.54 -12.06 16.98
C VAL A 621 -44.35 -10.96 16.31
N LYS A 622 -45.59 -10.74 16.77
CA LYS A 622 -46.48 -9.72 16.22
C LYS A 622 -45.89 -8.32 16.43
N ALA A 623 -45.83 -7.52 15.37
CA ALA A 623 -45.38 -6.13 15.43
C ALA A 623 -46.51 -5.19 15.88
N ALA A 624 -46.18 -3.94 16.23
CA ALA A 624 -47.13 -2.95 16.69
C ALA A 624 -47.86 -2.22 15.53
N GLY A 625 -47.60 -2.59 14.27
CA GLY A 625 -48.22 -1.97 13.11
C GLY A 625 -47.52 -0.67 12.72
N SER A 626 -48.32 0.39 12.60
CA SER A 626 -47.84 1.75 12.35
C SER A 626 -47.80 2.53 13.66
N THR A 627 -46.61 2.70 14.23
CA THR A 627 -46.40 3.43 15.49
C THR A 627 -45.12 4.27 15.47
N THR A 628 -45.18 5.43 16.11
CA THR A 628 -44.01 6.29 16.37
C THR A 628 -43.47 6.12 17.80
N LEU A 629 -44.09 5.26 18.60
CA LEU A 629 -43.66 4.95 19.96
C LEU A 629 -42.71 3.75 19.96
N ALA A 630 -41.62 3.87 20.70
CA ALA A 630 -40.64 2.81 20.80
C ALA A 630 -41.27 1.53 21.37
N GLN A 631 -40.99 0.39 20.72
CA GLN A 631 -41.41 -0.93 21.17
C GLN A 631 -40.20 -1.79 21.53
N ASN A 632 -40.42 -2.79 22.36
CA ASN A 632 -39.41 -3.79 22.70
C ASN A 632 -40.01 -5.18 22.53
N TYR A 633 -39.24 -6.05 21.92
CA TYR A 633 -39.63 -7.40 21.59
C TYR A 633 -38.55 -8.38 22.03
N ALA A 634 -38.98 -9.62 22.27
CA ALA A 634 -38.08 -10.70 22.62
C ALA A 634 -38.55 -12.01 22.00
N PHE A 635 -37.60 -12.84 21.61
CA PHE A 635 -37.81 -14.20 21.16
C PHE A 635 -36.70 -15.09 21.72
N THR A 636 -37.03 -16.28 22.20
CA THR A 636 -36.02 -17.22 22.72
C THR A 636 -35.96 -18.45 21.82
N ASN A 637 -34.82 -18.66 21.17
CA ASN A 637 -34.54 -19.91 20.49
C ASN A 637 -33.98 -20.93 21.49
N LEU A 638 -34.74 -21.98 21.79
CA LEU A 638 -34.33 -23.02 22.74
C LEU A 638 -33.17 -23.85 22.16
N TYR A 639 -32.01 -23.79 22.84
CA TYR A 639 -30.77 -24.53 22.58
C TYR A 639 -30.21 -24.49 21.13
N SER A 640 -29.09 -23.79 20.89
CA SER A 640 -28.38 -23.86 19.60
C SER A 640 -27.05 -24.62 19.62
N GLY A 641 -26.40 -24.81 20.78
CA GLY A 641 -25.24 -25.71 21.02
C GLY A 641 -24.02 -25.58 20.09
N GLN A 642 -24.08 -24.68 19.12
CA GLN A 642 -23.18 -24.49 17.99
C GLN A 642 -23.23 -23.01 17.61
N LEU A 643 -22.28 -22.58 16.78
CA LEU A 643 -22.33 -21.27 16.14
C LEU A 643 -23.61 -21.16 15.31
N THR A 644 -24.45 -20.17 15.62
CA THR A 644 -25.73 -19.96 14.95
C THR A 644 -25.90 -18.49 14.63
N TYR A 645 -26.32 -18.20 13.41
CA TYR A 645 -26.66 -16.88 12.94
C TYR A 645 -28.15 -16.66 13.05
N TYR A 646 -28.57 -15.45 13.40
CA TYR A 646 -29.97 -15.04 13.48
C TYR A 646 -30.18 -13.76 12.69
N ARG A 647 -31.34 -13.61 12.08
CA ARG A 647 -31.82 -12.31 11.58
C ARG A 647 -33.32 -12.21 11.81
N ILE A 648 -33.82 -11.00 11.80
CA ILE A 648 -35.25 -10.71 11.91
C ILE A 648 -35.72 -10.25 10.55
N ALA A 649 -36.64 -10.99 9.96
CA ALA A 649 -37.40 -10.59 8.79
C ALA A 649 -38.67 -9.87 9.27
N GLU A 650 -38.74 -8.57 9.08
CA GLU A 650 -39.98 -7.82 9.26
C GLU A 650 -40.85 -7.96 8.01
N HIS A 651 -42.10 -8.37 8.21
CA HIS A 651 -43.12 -8.45 7.19
C HIS A 651 -44.06 -7.27 7.35
N ALA A 652 -44.25 -6.51 6.27
CA ALA A 652 -45.16 -5.39 6.23
C ALA A 652 -46.56 -5.80 5.74
N ASP A 653 -47.58 -5.00 6.06
CA ASP A 653 -48.98 -5.21 5.63
C ASP A 653 -49.14 -5.20 4.09
N ASP A 654 -48.20 -4.61 3.36
CA ASP A 654 -48.16 -4.58 1.89
C ASP A 654 -47.43 -5.81 1.28
N GLY A 655 -47.02 -6.77 2.12
CA GLY A 655 -46.36 -8.01 1.73
C GLY A 655 -44.85 -7.88 1.49
N LYS A 656 -44.25 -6.70 1.70
CA LYS A 656 -42.79 -6.55 1.64
C LYS A 656 -42.12 -7.16 2.86
N VAL A 657 -40.90 -7.65 2.66
CA VAL A 657 -40.09 -8.24 3.72
C VAL A 657 -38.76 -7.51 3.81
N MET A 658 -38.35 -7.13 5.02
CA MET A 658 -37.06 -6.49 5.30
C MET A 658 -36.29 -7.22 6.37
N TYR A 659 -35.00 -7.40 6.15
CA TYR A 659 -34.15 -8.14 7.09
C TYR A 659 -33.34 -7.18 7.96
N SER A 660 -33.22 -7.51 9.24
CA SER A 660 -32.26 -6.89 10.15
C SER A 660 -30.83 -7.26 9.75
N ARG A 661 -29.84 -6.63 10.40
CA ARG A 661 -28.47 -7.18 10.44
C ARG A 661 -28.49 -8.62 10.96
N ILE A 662 -27.51 -9.41 10.53
CA ILE A 662 -27.29 -10.75 11.05
C ILE A 662 -26.61 -10.65 12.41
N LEU A 663 -27.19 -11.30 13.42
CA LEU A 663 -26.58 -11.55 14.71
C LEU A 663 -25.87 -12.89 14.68
N GLN A 664 -24.64 -12.92 15.17
CA GLN A 664 -23.93 -14.15 15.44
C GLN A 664 -24.10 -14.51 16.92
N SER A 665 -24.44 -15.76 17.21
CA SER A 665 -24.46 -16.31 18.55
C SER A 665 -23.56 -17.52 18.60
N ASP A 666 -22.51 -17.44 19.42
CA ASP A 666 -21.66 -18.57 19.71
C ASP A 666 -21.83 -18.99 21.17
N CYS A 667 -22.80 -19.87 21.43
CA CYS A 667 -23.03 -20.35 22.79
C CYS A 667 -22.15 -21.56 23.15
N ARG A 668 -21.08 -21.84 22.39
CA ARG A 668 -20.08 -22.86 22.75
C ARG A 668 -19.37 -22.51 24.06
N GLU A 669 -19.21 -21.21 24.35
CA GLU A 669 -18.53 -20.71 25.56
C GLU A 669 -19.45 -20.61 26.79
N ALA A 670 -20.78 -20.56 26.61
CA ALA A 670 -21.74 -20.52 27.72
C ALA A 670 -21.91 -21.86 28.47
N LEU A 671 -21.22 -22.91 28.02
CA LEU A 671 -21.31 -24.29 28.54
C LEU A 671 -20.06 -24.76 29.31
N GLN A 672 -19.08 -23.90 29.58
CA GLN A 672 -17.91 -24.24 30.39
C GLN A 672 -17.97 -23.58 31.78
N ASP A 673 -18.28 -24.39 32.78
CA ASP A 673 -17.49 -24.55 34.02
C ASP A 673 -18.34 -25.06 35.19
N LEU A 674 -18.74 -26.33 35.11
CA LEU A 674 -19.09 -27.05 36.33
C LEU A 674 -17.82 -27.32 37.12
N ASN A 675 -17.62 -26.59 38.21
CA ASN A 675 -16.49 -26.76 39.10
C ASN A 675 -16.94 -27.29 40.46
N ILE A 676 -16.09 -28.11 41.07
CA ILE A 676 -16.29 -28.63 42.43
C ILE A 676 -15.31 -27.99 43.39
N SER A 677 -15.81 -27.54 44.53
CA SER A 677 -15.00 -26.91 45.58
C SER A 677 -15.52 -27.24 46.98
N PRO A 678 -14.67 -27.40 47.99
CA PRO A 678 -13.23 -27.61 47.87
C PRO A 678 -12.91 -28.99 47.25
N ASN A 679 -11.75 -29.12 46.62
CA ASN A 679 -11.19 -30.39 46.18
C ASN A 679 -9.66 -30.33 46.39
N PRO A 680 -9.07 -31.07 47.35
CA PRO A 680 -9.67 -32.17 48.11
C PRO A 680 -10.78 -31.74 49.10
N VAL A 681 -11.72 -32.64 49.37
CA VAL A 681 -12.92 -32.38 50.19
C VAL A 681 -12.92 -33.22 51.46
N ALA A 682 -13.30 -32.61 52.60
CA ALA A 682 -13.47 -33.32 53.87
C ALA A 682 -14.92 -33.78 54.10
N TYR A 683 -15.92 -32.91 53.89
CA TYR A 683 -17.31 -33.19 54.31
C TYR A 683 -18.40 -32.83 53.28
N MET A 684 -18.19 -31.81 52.46
CA MET A 684 -19.20 -31.30 51.51
C MET A 684 -18.53 -30.84 50.22
N VAL A 685 -18.98 -31.38 49.08
CA VAL A 685 -18.61 -30.93 47.74
C VAL A 685 -19.63 -29.89 47.29
N LYS A 686 -19.16 -28.71 46.85
CA LYS A 686 -20.00 -27.70 46.22
C LYS A 686 -19.80 -27.71 44.71
N VAL A 687 -20.85 -28.05 43.98
CA VAL A 687 -20.89 -27.95 42.52
C VAL A 687 -21.38 -26.54 42.15
N LYS A 688 -20.62 -25.83 41.32
CA LYS A 688 -20.94 -24.48 40.85
C LYS A 688 -20.86 -24.39 39.34
N ASN A 689 -21.60 -23.47 38.74
CA ASN A 689 -21.45 -23.08 37.34
C ASN A 689 -20.96 -21.62 37.29
N GLY A 690 -19.65 -21.41 37.10
CA GLY A 690 -19.03 -20.09 37.26
C GLY A 690 -19.30 -19.47 38.66
N PRO A 691 -19.69 -18.18 38.77
CA PRO A 691 -20.05 -17.55 40.04
C PRO A 691 -21.47 -17.91 40.54
N GLY A 692 -22.26 -18.66 39.76
CA GLY A 692 -23.65 -19.02 40.05
C GLY A 692 -23.85 -20.37 40.73
N ASN A 693 -25.05 -20.58 41.29
CA ASN A 693 -25.48 -21.87 41.85
C ASN A 693 -25.97 -22.82 40.75
N VAL A 694 -25.71 -24.12 40.89
CA VAL A 694 -26.28 -25.16 40.02
C VAL A 694 -27.56 -25.73 40.65
N SER A 695 -28.53 -26.15 39.83
CA SER A 695 -29.74 -26.86 40.30
C SER A 695 -29.67 -28.36 39.98
N ILE A 696 -29.22 -29.18 40.93
CA ILE A 696 -29.07 -30.63 40.76
C ILE A 696 -30.43 -31.34 40.92
N LYS A 697 -30.80 -32.16 39.93
CA LYS A 697 -31.98 -33.04 39.95
C LYS A 697 -31.63 -34.43 40.48
N SER A 698 -30.51 -34.99 40.04
CA SER A 698 -29.98 -36.27 40.52
C SER A 698 -28.44 -36.27 40.51
N TYR A 699 -27.83 -37.09 41.37
CA TYR A 699 -26.40 -37.38 41.31
C TYR A 699 -26.08 -38.84 41.65
N TYR A 700 -24.90 -39.27 41.19
CA TYR A 700 -24.27 -40.55 41.48
C TYR A 700 -22.80 -40.31 41.79
N VAL A 701 -22.27 -40.99 42.80
CA VAL A 701 -20.83 -41.00 43.12
C VAL A 701 -20.32 -42.41 42.92
N TYR A 702 -19.27 -42.53 42.11
CA TYR A 702 -18.58 -43.77 41.80
C TYR A 702 -17.21 -43.79 42.46
N ASP A 703 -16.82 -44.94 43.02
CA ASP A 703 -15.42 -45.17 43.37
C ASP A 703 -14.56 -45.46 42.12
N VAL A 704 -13.24 -45.63 42.32
CA VAL A 704 -12.29 -45.92 41.24
C VAL A 704 -12.54 -47.25 40.51
N SER A 705 -13.32 -48.16 41.09
CA SER A 705 -13.72 -49.42 40.43
C SER A 705 -14.99 -49.28 39.58
N GLY A 706 -15.60 -48.09 39.58
CA GLY A 706 -16.84 -47.81 38.87
C GLY A 706 -18.10 -48.24 39.63
N GLN A 707 -18.00 -48.59 40.91
CA GLN A 707 -19.16 -48.93 41.74
C GLN A 707 -19.81 -47.67 42.30
N VAL A 708 -21.15 -47.58 42.19
CA VAL A 708 -21.93 -46.49 42.80
C VAL A 708 -21.91 -46.64 44.32
N VAL A 709 -21.28 -45.70 45.00
CA VAL A 709 -21.14 -45.67 46.46
C VAL A 709 -22.06 -44.66 47.14
N MET A 710 -22.60 -43.71 46.38
CA MET A 710 -23.62 -42.76 46.83
C MET A 710 -24.49 -42.35 45.65
N LYS A 711 -25.79 -42.15 45.84
CA LYS A 711 -26.68 -41.60 44.81
C LYS A 711 -27.88 -40.94 45.44
N GLU A 712 -28.45 -39.98 44.75
CA GLU A 712 -29.74 -39.40 45.08
C GLU A 712 -30.45 -38.99 43.80
N GLN A 713 -31.73 -39.34 43.68
CA GLN A 713 -32.55 -39.05 42.52
C GLN A 713 -33.76 -38.23 42.96
N ASN A 714 -34.24 -37.33 42.09
CA ASN A 714 -35.37 -36.46 42.39
C ASN A 714 -35.16 -35.69 43.70
N ILE A 715 -33.95 -35.15 43.88
CA ILE A 715 -33.50 -34.47 45.09
C ILE A 715 -34.55 -33.44 45.49
N LYS A 716 -35.03 -33.50 46.74
CA LYS A 716 -36.00 -32.54 47.30
C LYS A 716 -35.34 -31.56 48.26
N ASP A 717 -34.21 -31.95 48.84
CA ASP A 717 -33.44 -31.13 49.76
C ASP A 717 -32.92 -29.85 49.06
N ALA A 718 -33.15 -28.70 49.70
CA ALA A 718 -32.88 -27.40 49.10
C ALA A 718 -31.37 -27.09 48.98
N GLU A 719 -30.54 -27.64 49.86
CA GLU A 719 -29.10 -27.43 49.85
C GLU A 719 -28.41 -28.33 48.82
N THR A 720 -28.79 -29.62 48.78
CA THR A 720 -28.32 -30.55 47.75
C THR A 720 -28.77 -30.10 46.35
N LYS A 721 -29.99 -29.58 46.21
CA LYS A 721 -30.44 -28.96 44.95
C LYS A 721 -29.54 -27.81 44.53
N LYS A 722 -29.03 -26.99 45.43
CA LYS A 722 -28.13 -25.86 45.12
C LYS A 722 -26.68 -26.27 44.85
N GLY A 723 -26.39 -27.56 44.80
CA GLY A 723 -25.06 -28.09 44.52
C GLY A 723 -24.22 -28.45 45.76
N ASN A 724 -24.77 -28.39 46.97
CA ASN A 724 -24.06 -28.75 48.20
C ASN A 724 -24.28 -30.25 48.53
N ILE A 725 -23.37 -31.13 48.11
CA ILE A 725 -23.47 -32.58 48.30
C ILE A 725 -22.61 -33.01 49.49
N SER A 726 -23.23 -33.64 50.51
CA SER A 726 -22.47 -34.19 51.66
C SER A 726 -21.77 -35.49 51.30
N VAL A 727 -20.45 -35.52 51.47
CA VAL A 727 -19.58 -36.69 51.20
C VAL A 727 -18.97 -37.25 52.49
N SER A 728 -19.47 -36.83 53.65
CA SER A 728 -18.98 -37.20 54.99
C SER A 728 -18.92 -38.71 55.25
N LYS A 729 -19.78 -39.50 54.58
CA LYS A 729 -19.85 -40.96 54.73
C LYS A 729 -18.89 -41.73 53.83
N LEU A 730 -18.20 -41.06 52.89
CA LEU A 730 -17.21 -41.70 52.02
C LEU A 730 -15.89 -41.88 52.75
N LYS A 731 -15.19 -42.99 52.49
CA LYS A 731 -13.82 -43.21 52.95
C LYS A 731 -12.86 -42.29 52.16
N PRO A 732 -11.66 -41.99 52.67
CA PRO A 732 -10.64 -41.27 51.90
C PRO A 732 -10.33 -41.98 50.57
N GLY A 733 -10.29 -41.24 49.47
CA GLY A 733 -10.13 -41.81 48.13
C GLY A 733 -10.59 -40.91 46.98
N LEU A 734 -10.28 -41.31 45.75
CA LEU A 734 -10.70 -40.61 44.53
C LEU A 734 -12.09 -41.09 44.09
N TYR A 735 -12.98 -40.16 43.79
CA TYR A 735 -14.36 -40.43 43.38
C TYR A 735 -14.75 -39.66 42.12
N LEU A 736 -15.67 -40.24 41.34
CA LEU A 736 -16.32 -39.59 40.20
C LEU A 736 -17.75 -39.24 40.58
N LEU A 737 -18.10 -37.95 40.57
CA LEU A 737 -19.43 -37.42 40.78
C LEU A 737 -20.09 -37.17 39.42
N GLN A 738 -21.15 -37.91 39.12
CA GLN A 738 -21.99 -37.69 37.96
C GLN A 738 -23.29 -36.99 38.38
N ILE A 739 -23.68 -35.91 37.70
CA ILE A 739 -24.88 -35.12 38.04
C ILE A 739 -25.80 -34.95 36.83
N GLU A 740 -27.08 -34.83 37.11
CA GLU A 740 -28.13 -34.46 36.16
C GLU A 740 -28.79 -33.16 36.64
N THR A 741 -28.81 -32.14 35.79
CA THR A 741 -29.57 -30.89 35.95
C THR A 741 -30.90 -31.02 35.18
N GLY A 742 -31.89 -30.17 35.48
CA GLY A 742 -33.28 -30.40 35.03
C GLY A 742 -33.51 -30.42 33.51
N LYS A 743 -34.29 -31.42 33.04
CA LYS A 743 -34.86 -31.65 31.68
C LYS A 743 -33.88 -31.68 30.49
N GLY A 744 -33.45 -32.90 30.14
CA GLY A 744 -32.97 -33.27 28.80
C GLY A 744 -31.45 -33.23 28.60
N GLU A 745 -30.68 -32.86 29.62
CA GLU A 745 -29.22 -32.80 29.57
C GLU A 745 -28.56 -34.19 29.69
N LEU A 746 -27.44 -34.40 28.98
CA LEU A 746 -26.56 -35.55 29.20
C LEU A 746 -25.88 -35.41 30.58
N PRO A 747 -25.82 -36.48 31.40
CA PRO A 747 -25.26 -36.40 32.74
C PRO A 747 -23.77 -36.03 32.73
N ARG A 748 -23.38 -35.02 33.53
CA ARG A 748 -22.03 -34.45 33.59
C ARG A 748 -21.21 -35.13 34.69
N SER A 749 -19.92 -35.37 34.47
CA SER A 749 -19.04 -36.07 35.44
C SER A 749 -17.87 -35.20 35.91
N LEU A 750 -17.63 -35.15 37.21
CA LEU A 750 -16.64 -34.32 37.92
C LEU A 750 -15.83 -35.21 38.88
N LYS A 751 -14.52 -35.00 39.03
CA LYS A 751 -13.66 -35.84 39.91
C LYS A 751 -13.30 -35.10 41.19
N PHE A 752 -13.55 -35.70 42.36
CA PHE A 752 -13.10 -35.16 43.64
C PHE A 752 -12.28 -36.17 44.45
N LEU A 753 -11.35 -35.65 45.25
CA LEU A 753 -10.55 -36.41 46.21
C LEU A 753 -11.13 -36.21 47.62
N LYS A 754 -11.64 -37.27 48.24
CA LYS A 754 -12.06 -37.29 49.65
C LYS A 754 -10.83 -37.46 50.54
N GLN A 755 -10.64 -36.54 51.49
CA GLN A 755 -9.61 -36.63 52.54
C GLN A 755 -10.01 -37.57 53.67
#